data_AF-A0A2M8P4L0-F1
#
_entry.id   AF-A0A2M8P4L0-F1
#
_cell.length_a   1.000
_cell.length_b   1.000
_cell.length_c   1.000
_cell.angle_alpha   90.00
_cell.angle_beta   90.00
_cell.angle_gamma   90.00
#
_symmetry.space_group_name_H-M   'P 1'
#
loop_
_entity.id
_entity.type
_entity.pdbx_description
1 polymer ?
#
loop_
_entity_poly.entity_id
_entity_poly.type
_entity_poly.pdbx_seq_one_letter_code
_entity_poly.pdbx_strand_id
1 'polypeptide(L)'
;MLFIGYITFVPSDSDLFAQGGTGKCDEFGVEADFCQTIDDAHPFWEYSFRVRNRGSLVQVDMSHIEADSELDTYLYLVDANGNIVAENDDRRRGDPTSFIEYPQAASGVYRIIAGRYGLDSGDTSGNFQLNIRIVPPSELVITDTSYRVTDGSLLDVGYPIYSQPRPKAKWTILAYYGGDNNLEVGLINDFHEFELAGGSNEEMRIIALLDRSLEYDTTNGDWSGAQLFEIQAGVSSEDGLVVLSSQMIADLGYLNTASGKALAQFLVWGMRYYPAENYILTLGSHGAGWQGVITDDSVYIGENGVYALDENGKLYVDDTGAPLIDEKGVPLTDSSGFLVDFGGRRIRNATGQEIFVGRLKLAKDIITGNELRQALTFAIEEAKSQNPTFDKFAFLINDACLMSSVEFFAIAKDYFNYALASPEIVVDPAHDMNLFTTYMNNNINAPDFGVIGRDLVEKYITQDILLRQGSGTEYLTSVVTNLRRFADLELAIESFAAVVNAKPEVRALTVGLARSNTYVYTNFANSNTKIDVGSFMQRVIAIAPDDTELVDAANKVLEELRHVVIYADAGARVRDRIYYYNLFFPEKSKDLDQQYFYETPLGEWSRMLRNYFAAVTPKPWTGDPPFHSPVAPKINVVTRYPAEAVSIVNPFYIETETVGRNIAYADLTVDQLQDDGTITRMYDRRLLTSSFDENGNFVRLNQWNQGVTTYLQNWSVALPIVTDGTNTHFEYLNIGEDIAALEGRYRLPDSQIWNDVTVTLSFDGILGGITQRVINKAEGNSALAVIQIPAGSIFQTYKYLVTGDGRVSAVEGNSYTWTEDGLSWKFMPALSGNYNVGLLVTAFGGTTGFVRELVTVNNEGIAPNLRAETRPDVGVTIPRFETWTPLSFNPNFAVNPDYGDVGVYQTNDPENSNLVVLMFSFPTESLEEAVQTASEYNVFTVVSDLTPITVDGRDALEFDYTRDADGEGRSGRAFVFIQSDPVYGDNYGIVLASESVDGRGNFEAFYPTLREYVNIFDPVAYENSRTPLWRVDRLMGEELYFVPTSWVRHTPEDAQDDSGTMKFGVWTRYTPADDTSTFLAMTRYLLTSDVETGVNVLSNIITGQALLGADSLQVIQNRVYNGRYHTWDATIYRVVRGGVSYIGRAYGTTVHGITYALWAEVPEDDNTDTIYRDFIETIIDGYRIFVSPPAPPAES
;
A
#
# COMPACT_ATOMS: atom_id res chain seq x y z
N MET A 1 -31.82 28.44 -16.73
CA MET A 1 -32.26 29.82 -17.11
C MET A 1 -31.41 30.80 -16.31
N LEU A 2 -30.90 31.86 -16.95
CA LEU A 2 -29.91 32.83 -16.42
C LEU A 2 -30.42 33.67 -15.24
N PHE A 3 -29.57 33.90 -14.23
CA PHE A 3 -29.32 35.25 -13.71
C PHE A 3 -27.84 35.39 -13.28
N ILE A 4 -27.10 36.15 -14.09
CA ILE A 4 -25.84 36.78 -13.73
C ILE A 4 -26.19 38.08 -13.00
N GLY A 5 -25.74 38.24 -11.76
CA GLY A 5 -25.85 39.46 -10.98
C GLY A 5 -24.58 39.67 -10.15
N TYR A 6 -23.59 40.35 -10.70
CA TYR A 6 -22.47 40.88 -9.93
C TYR A 6 -22.99 41.97 -8.99
N ILE A 7 -23.01 41.71 -7.68
CA ILE A 7 -23.03 42.75 -6.66
C ILE A 7 -21.69 42.71 -5.93
N THR A 8 -20.90 43.76 -6.13
CA THR A 8 -19.68 44.02 -5.35
C THR A 8 -20.08 44.69 -4.05
N PHE A 9 -19.93 44.01 -2.92
CA PHE A 9 -19.88 44.63 -1.59
C PHE A 9 -18.44 44.61 -1.07
N VAL A 10 -17.92 45.79 -0.71
CA VAL A 10 -16.68 45.96 0.05
C VAL A 10 -17.01 45.75 1.53
N PRO A 11 -16.19 45.02 2.31
CA PRO A 11 -16.63 44.36 3.54
C PRO A 11 -16.70 45.28 4.77
N SER A 12 -17.73 45.09 5.59
CA SER A 12 -17.67 45.32 7.04
C SER A 12 -17.15 44.04 7.71
N ASP A 13 -16.45 44.17 8.84
CA ASP A 13 -15.67 43.16 9.60
C ASP A 13 -16.43 41.90 10.12
N SER A 14 -17.42 41.38 9.41
CA SER A 14 -18.10 40.12 9.74
C SER A 14 -17.78 39.03 8.70
N ASP A 15 -17.13 37.94 9.13
CA ASP A 15 -16.57 36.86 8.28
C ASP A 15 -17.62 35.87 7.69
N LEU A 16 -18.92 36.19 7.74
CA LEU A 16 -20.02 35.32 7.29
C LEU A 16 -21.07 36.10 6.47
N PHE A 17 -21.51 35.52 5.35
CA PHE A 17 -22.51 36.07 4.43
C PHE A 17 -23.56 35.00 4.10
N ALA A 18 -24.82 35.20 4.50
CA ALA A 18 -25.92 34.31 4.11
C ALA A 18 -26.71 34.91 2.93
N GLN A 19 -27.06 34.11 1.92
CA GLN A 19 -28.13 34.50 0.99
C GLN A 19 -29.46 34.17 1.66
N GLY A 20 -30.13 35.17 2.26
CA GLY A 20 -31.55 35.06 2.61
C GLY A 20 -31.96 35.25 4.07
N GLY A 21 -31.09 35.68 4.99
CA GLY A 21 -31.54 36.09 6.33
C GLY A 21 -30.42 36.32 7.33
N THR A 22 -30.47 37.43 8.07
CA THR A 22 -29.52 37.78 9.14
C THR A 22 -29.96 37.25 10.51
N GLY A 23 -30.64 36.10 10.56
CA GLY A 23 -31.26 35.58 11.78
C GLY A 23 -30.24 35.08 12.79
N LYS A 24 -29.77 35.95 13.69
CA LYS A 24 -29.25 35.53 14.99
C LYS A 24 -30.43 34.98 15.80
N CYS A 25 -30.20 33.90 16.56
CA CYS A 25 -31.23 33.31 17.41
C CYS A 25 -31.49 34.26 18.61
N ASP A 26 -32.33 35.28 18.40
CA ASP A 26 -32.57 36.40 19.34
C ASP A 26 -33.27 35.99 20.65
N GLU A 27 -33.53 34.70 20.88
CA GLU A 27 -34.03 34.17 22.17
C GLU A 27 -33.02 33.33 22.98
N PHE A 28 -31.84 32.97 22.46
CA PHE A 28 -30.99 31.95 23.10
C PHE A 28 -29.54 32.31 23.41
N GLY A 29 -29.07 33.53 23.09
CA GLY A 29 -27.89 34.12 23.71
C GLY A 29 -26.59 33.29 23.69
N VAL A 30 -26.10 32.86 22.52
CA VAL A 30 -24.73 32.34 22.30
C VAL A 30 -24.22 32.81 20.92
N GLU A 31 -22.89 32.92 20.74
CA GLU A 31 -22.24 33.41 19.52
C GLU A 31 -22.38 32.48 18.30
N ALA A 32 -22.74 33.08 17.15
CA ALA A 32 -22.69 32.55 15.77
C ALA A 32 -23.57 31.32 15.43
N ASP A 33 -24.82 31.29 15.89
CA ASP A 33 -25.84 30.34 15.43
C ASP A 33 -26.74 30.94 14.33
N PHE A 34 -26.96 30.18 13.25
CA PHE A 34 -27.97 30.49 12.23
C PHE A 34 -29.19 29.60 12.44
N CYS A 35 -30.37 30.22 12.57
CA CYS A 35 -31.64 29.52 12.74
C CYS A 35 -32.55 29.78 11.52
N GLN A 36 -33.04 28.74 10.84
CA GLN A 36 -33.96 28.84 9.68
C GLN A 36 -34.94 27.66 9.63
N THR A 37 -35.94 27.74 8.73
CA THR A 37 -36.91 26.67 8.46
C THR A 37 -36.61 26.00 7.12
N ILE A 38 -36.62 24.67 7.07
CA ILE A 38 -36.62 23.89 5.84
C ILE A 38 -38.03 23.37 5.58
N ASP A 39 -38.54 23.61 4.37
CA ASP A 39 -39.86 23.19 3.88
C ASP A 39 -39.87 23.06 2.34
N ASP A 40 -41.02 22.78 1.75
CA ASP A 40 -41.15 22.64 0.29
C ASP A 40 -40.89 23.94 -0.49
N ALA A 41 -40.98 25.11 0.15
CA ALA A 41 -40.65 26.38 -0.49
C ALA A 41 -39.15 26.69 -0.39
N HIS A 42 -38.48 26.19 0.66
CA HIS A 42 -37.05 26.36 0.93
C HIS A 42 -36.43 25.02 1.36
N PRO A 43 -36.13 24.11 0.42
CA PRO A 43 -35.57 22.78 0.74
C PRO A 43 -34.11 22.85 1.23
N PHE A 44 -33.44 23.99 1.04
CA PHE A 44 -32.10 24.25 1.56
C PHE A 44 -31.82 25.76 1.69
N TRP A 45 -30.77 26.08 2.44
CA TRP A 45 -30.21 27.42 2.63
C TRP A 45 -28.71 27.42 2.35
N GLU A 46 -28.20 28.51 1.74
CA GLU A 46 -26.79 28.66 1.44
C GLU A 46 -26.12 29.73 2.32
N TYR A 47 -24.98 29.36 2.92
CA TYR A 47 -24.16 30.25 3.74
C TYR A 47 -22.75 30.32 3.15
N SER A 48 -22.16 31.49 3.06
CA SER A 48 -20.76 31.65 2.63
C SER A 48 -19.90 32.21 3.76
N PHE A 49 -18.70 31.70 3.89
CA PHE A 49 -17.73 32.17 4.87
C PHE A 49 -16.33 32.19 4.27
N ARG A 50 -15.39 32.89 4.92
CA ARG A 50 -14.01 32.97 4.44
C ARG A 50 -13.06 32.32 5.43
N VAL A 51 -12.30 31.34 4.96
CA VAL A 51 -11.12 30.84 5.66
C VAL A 51 -9.95 31.76 5.32
N ARG A 52 -9.39 32.43 6.33
CA ARG A 52 -8.27 33.37 6.14
C ARG A 52 -6.92 32.66 6.22
N ASN A 53 -6.78 31.73 7.16
CA ASN A 53 -5.54 31.01 7.40
C ASN A 53 -5.63 29.65 6.73
N ARG A 54 -4.73 29.38 5.78
CA ARG A 54 -4.58 28.03 5.22
C ARG A 54 -4.25 27.05 6.35
N GLY A 55 -4.88 25.88 6.32
CA GLY A 55 -4.74 24.86 7.36
C GLY A 55 -5.79 24.94 8.48
N SER A 56 -6.77 25.86 8.40
CA SER A 56 -7.80 26.00 9.45
C SER A 56 -8.69 24.76 9.52
N LEU A 57 -9.16 24.41 10.72
CA LEU A 57 -10.25 23.45 10.89
C LEU A 57 -11.58 24.16 10.68
N VAL A 58 -12.44 23.62 9.82
CA VAL A 58 -13.83 24.08 9.64
C VAL A 58 -14.75 23.04 10.25
N GLN A 59 -15.52 23.41 11.26
CA GLN A 59 -16.59 22.58 11.82
C GLN A 59 -17.93 23.21 11.45
N VAL A 60 -18.85 22.38 10.97
CA VAL A 60 -20.23 22.76 10.65
C VAL A 60 -21.16 21.78 11.35
N ASP A 61 -21.93 22.27 12.30
CA ASP A 61 -22.90 21.48 13.06
C ASP A 61 -24.31 21.93 12.67
N MET A 62 -25.14 21.00 12.20
CA MET A 62 -26.56 21.26 11.90
C MET A 62 -27.45 20.31 12.69
N SER A 63 -28.39 20.86 13.44
CA SER A 63 -29.36 20.10 14.22
C SER A 63 -30.75 20.69 14.08
N HIS A 64 -31.79 19.86 14.18
CA HIS A 64 -33.16 20.36 14.32
C HIS A 64 -33.37 20.99 15.70
N ILE A 65 -34.21 22.03 15.79
CA ILE A 65 -34.42 22.76 17.06
C ILE A 65 -35.41 22.03 17.96
N GLU A 66 -36.50 21.50 17.39
CA GLU A 66 -37.54 20.82 18.13
C GLU A 66 -37.21 19.34 18.36
N ALA A 67 -37.36 18.87 19.61
CA ALA A 67 -37.09 17.47 19.96
C ALA A 67 -38.03 16.44 19.29
N ASP A 68 -39.14 16.90 18.70
CA ASP A 68 -40.10 16.13 17.92
C ASP A 68 -40.12 16.50 16.43
N SER A 69 -39.05 17.14 15.93
CA SER A 69 -38.92 17.49 14.51
C SER A 69 -38.80 16.24 13.64
N GLU A 70 -39.50 16.25 12.51
CA GLU A 70 -39.38 15.23 11.44
C GLU A 70 -38.29 15.62 10.42
N LEU A 71 -37.56 16.72 10.65
CA LEU A 71 -36.50 17.19 9.76
C LEU A 71 -35.29 16.25 9.80
N ASP A 72 -35.02 15.65 8.64
CA ASP A 72 -33.80 14.90 8.34
C ASP A 72 -32.79 15.83 7.66
N THR A 73 -31.76 16.27 8.37
CA THR A 73 -30.86 17.33 7.91
C THR A 73 -29.82 16.82 6.92
N TYR A 74 -29.27 17.72 6.09
CA TYR A 74 -28.19 17.41 5.16
C TYR A 74 -27.28 18.63 5.01
N LEU A 75 -25.97 18.45 5.18
CA LEU A 75 -24.95 19.46 4.96
C LEU A 75 -24.08 19.16 3.75
N TYR A 76 -23.78 20.18 2.96
CA TYR A 76 -22.67 20.21 2.01
C TYR A 76 -21.74 21.38 2.34
N LEU A 77 -20.43 21.17 2.27
CA LEU A 77 -19.40 22.19 2.28
C LEU A 77 -18.75 22.26 0.90
N VAL A 78 -18.68 23.45 0.32
CA VAL A 78 -18.28 23.73 -1.07
C VAL A 78 -17.13 24.74 -1.09
N ASP A 79 -16.09 24.48 -1.86
CA ASP A 79 -14.93 25.37 -1.99
C ASP A 79 -15.17 26.54 -2.97
N ALA A 80 -14.15 27.40 -3.13
CA ALA A 80 -14.19 28.58 -3.99
C ALA A 80 -14.31 28.24 -5.50
N ASN A 81 -13.99 27.01 -5.90
CA ASN A 81 -14.09 26.53 -7.27
C ASN A 81 -15.45 25.88 -7.56
N GLY A 82 -16.31 25.75 -6.54
CA GLY A 82 -17.62 25.12 -6.65
C GLY A 82 -17.62 23.61 -6.41
N ASN A 83 -16.51 23.03 -5.93
CA ASN A 83 -16.44 21.60 -5.61
C ASN A 83 -17.01 21.35 -4.22
N ILE A 84 -17.84 20.32 -4.05
CA ILE A 84 -18.21 19.82 -2.72
C ILE A 84 -16.96 19.16 -2.13
N VAL A 85 -16.54 19.60 -0.94
CA VAL A 85 -15.33 19.14 -0.23
C VAL A 85 -15.63 18.37 1.05
N ALA A 86 -16.85 18.45 1.57
CA ALA A 86 -17.38 17.57 2.62
C ALA A 86 -18.91 17.59 2.59
N GLU A 87 -19.56 16.50 3.01
CA GLU A 87 -21.01 16.44 3.16
C GLU A 87 -21.38 15.47 4.30
N ASN A 88 -22.54 15.66 4.93
CA ASN A 88 -23.05 14.72 5.93
C ASN A 88 -24.58 14.86 6.04
N ASP A 89 -25.32 13.74 6.03
CA ASP A 89 -26.74 13.66 6.37
C ASP A 89 -26.96 13.24 7.82
N ASP A 90 -26.32 12.16 8.27
CA ASP A 90 -26.44 11.64 9.64
C ASP A 90 -25.13 11.76 10.45
N ARG A 91 -25.18 12.44 11.59
CA ARG A 91 -24.07 12.54 12.57
C ARG A 91 -23.65 11.15 13.04
N ARG A 92 -24.63 10.24 13.13
CA ARG A 92 -24.46 8.81 13.40
C ARG A 92 -25.75 8.08 13.01
N ARG A 93 -25.66 6.78 12.77
CA ARG A 93 -26.81 5.96 12.37
C ARG A 93 -27.99 6.10 13.34
N GLY A 94 -29.10 6.65 12.86
CA GLY A 94 -30.32 6.88 13.65
C GLY A 94 -30.41 8.24 14.34
N ASP A 95 -29.50 9.16 14.01
CA ASP A 95 -29.48 10.55 14.48
C ASP A 95 -29.58 11.48 13.25
N PRO A 96 -30.78 12.04 12.95
CA PRO A 96 -31.07 12.78 11.72
C PRO A 96 -30.52 14.22 11.72
N THR A 97 -29.46 14.45 12.50
CA THR A 97 -28.71 15.71 12.58
C THR A 97 -27.41 15.56 11.83
N SER A 98 -26.84 16.62 11.25
CA SER A 98 -25.64 16.52 10.41
C SER A 98 -24.43 17.22 11.04
N PHE A 99 -23.22 16.70 10.82
CA PHE A 99 -21.99 17.32 11.31
C PHE A 99 -20.84 17.15 10.32
N ILE A 100 -20.21 18.26 9.90
CA ILE A 100 -19.01 18.26 9.08
C ILE A 100 -17.84 18.73 9.94
N GLU A 101 -16.75 17.96 9.92
CA GLU A 101 -15.45 18.39 10.40
C GLU A 101 -14.45 18.31 9.24
N TYR A 102 -13.96 19.48 8.80
CA TYR A 102 -13.09 19.62 7.64
C TYR A 102 -11.76 20.25 8.06
N PRO A 103 -10.76 19.43 8.44
CA PRO A 103 -9.44 19.89 8.83
C PRO A 103 -8.62 20.38 7.64
N GLN A 104 -7.66 21.25 7.91
CA GLN A 104 -6.69 21.76 6.92
C GLN A 104 -7.33 22.50 5.72
N ALA A 105 -8.35 23.32 5.97
CA ALA A 105 -9.03 24.11 4.94
C ALA A 105 -8.07 25.12 4.29
N ALA A 106 -8.14 25.24 2.97
CA ALA A 106 -7.39 26.24 2.21
C ALA A 106 -7.88 27.65 2.55
N SER A 107 -7.04 28.66 2.39
CA SER A 107 -7.52 30.04 2.45
C SER A 107 -8.42 30.30 1.25
N GLY A 108 -9.66 30.74 1.47
CA GLY A 108 -10.62 30.85 0.40
C GLY A 108 -12.02 31.17 0.90
N VAL A 109 -12.93 31.40 -0.05
CA VAL A 109 -14.35 31.48 0.27
C VAL A 109 -14.93 30.09 0.16
N TYR A 110 -15.65 29.68 1.20
CA TYR A 110 -16.39 28.43 1.24
C TYR A 110 -17.88 28.74 1.28
N ARG A 111 -18.68 27.78 0.83
CA ARG A 111 -20.13 27.82 0.87
C ARG A 111 -20.68 26.56 1.52
N ILE A 112 -21.64 26.70 2.42
CA ILE A 112 -22.39 25.62 3.05
C ILE A 112 -23.75 25.58 2.38
N ILE A 113 -24.23 24.39 2.06
CA ILE A 113 -25.61 24.12 1.66
C ILE A 113 -26.22 23.30 2.80
N ALA A 114 -27.10 23.92 3.58
CA ALA A 114 -27.80 23.30 4.70
C ALA A 114 -29.24 23.02 4.28
N GLY A 115 -29.61 21.75 4.11
CA GLY A 115 -30.90 21.34 3.57
C GLY A 115 -31.49 20.12 4.26
N ARG A 116 -32.54 19.57 3.66
CA ARG A 116 -33.10 18.27 4.04
C ARG A 116 -32.54 17.15 3.19
N TYR A 117 -32.57 15.93 3.71
CA TYR A 117 -32.30 14.73 2.92
C TYR A 117 -33.19 14.68 1.67
N GLY A 118 -32.59 14.44 0.50
CA GLY A 118 -33.26 14.46 -0.80
C GLY A 118 -33.53 15.86 -1.39
N LEU A 119 -33.18 16.95 -0.68
CA LEU A 119 -33.33 18.35 -1.10
C LEU A 119 -34.73 18.63 -1.70
N ASP A 120 -34.79 18.97 -2.99
CA ASP A 120 -36.04 19.26 -3.72
C ASP A 120 -37.01 18.05 -3.76
N SER A 121 -36.49 16.82 -3.68
CA SER A 121 -37.28 15.58 -3.69
C SER A 121 -37.59 15.04 -2.29
N GLY A 122 -37.01 15.64 -1.25
CA GLY A 122 -37.30 15.30 0.15
C GLY A 122 -38.66 15.80 0.60
N ASP A 123 -39.25 15.17 1.62
CA ASP A 123 -40.57 15.50 2.17
C ASP A 123 -40.54 15.87 3.65
N THR A 124 -39.36 15.90 4.27
CA THR A 124 -39.16 16.33 5.66
C THR A 124 -39.13 17.85 5.78
N SER A 125 -39.51 18.38 6.94
CA SER A 125 -39.54 19.83 7.19
C SER A 125 -39.38 20.11 8.68
N GLY A 126 -38.80 21.25 9.03
CA GLY A 126 -38.63 21.66 10.42
C GLY A 126 -37.68 22.83 10.57
N ASN A 127 -37.53 23.33 11.79
CA ASN A 127 -36.55 24.37 12.09
C ASN A 127 -35.20 23.74 12.40
N PHE A 128 -34.13 24.38 11.95
CA PHE A 128 -32.76 23.95 12.23
C PHE A 128 -31.92 25.07 12.82
N GLN A 129 -30.91 24.66 13.58
CA GLN A 129 -29.78 25.45 14.03
C GLN A 129 -28.54 24.99 13.28
N LEU A 130 -27.73 25.95 12.81
CA LEU A 130 -26.46 25.74 12.14
C LEU A 130 -25.37 26.53 12.85
N ASN A 131 -24.35 25.83 13.34
CA ASN A 131 -23.14 26.41 13.92
C ASN A 131 -21.96 26.22 12.97
N ILE A 132 -21.18 27.28 12.76
CA ILE A 132 -20.00 27.26 11.88
C ILE A 132 -18.82 27.77 12.69
N ARG A 133 -17.81 26.92 12.88
CA ARG A 133 -16.59 27.25 13.61
C ARG A 133 -15.38 27.09 12.69
N ILE A 134 -14.60 28.17 12.57
CA ILE A 134 -13.33 28.17 11.83
C ILE A 134 -12.22 28.34 12.86
N VAL A 135 -11.48 27.27 13.11
CA VAL A 135 -10.35 27.29 14.05
C VAL A 135 -9.06 27.47 13.24
N PRO A 136 -8.38 28.63 13.32
CA PRO A 136 -7.13 28.82 12.60
C PRO A 136 -6.05 27.86 13.12
N PRO A 137 -5.04 27.49 12.29
CA PRO A 137 -3.98 26.57 12.71
C PRO A 137 -3.30 27.00 14.01
N SER A 138 -3.11 28.30 14.21
CA SER A 138 -2.52 28.85 15.44
C SER A 138 -3.36 28.59 16.70
N GLU A 139 -4.67 28.40 16.57
CA GLU A 139 -5.58 28.05 17.67
C GLU A 139 -5.82 26.55 17.78
N LEU A 140 -5.51 25.76 16.73
CA LEU A 140 -5.31 24.32 16.87
C LEU A 140 -4.06 24.01 17.72
N VAL A 141 -3.11 24.96 17.77
CA VAL A 141 -1.89 24.94 18.59
C VAL A 141 -2.14 25.56 19.99
N ILE A 142 -3.37 25.53 20.53
CA ILE A 142 -3.54 25.87 21.95
C ILE A 142 -2.79 24.81 22.75
N THR A 143 -1.74 25.23 23.47
CA THR A 143 -1.11 24.41 24.51
C THR A 143 -2.21 23.96 25.46
N ASP A 144 -2.52 22.66 25.46
CA ASP A 144 -3.50 22.14 26.38
C ASP A 144 -2.94 22.31 27.79
N THR A 145 -3.56 23.19 28.56
CA THR A 145 -3.12 23.48 29.93
C THR A 145 -3.17 22.24 30.83
N SER A 146 -3.84 21.16 30.42
CA SER A 146 -3.79 19.86 31.11
C SER A 146 -2.38 19.26 31.16
N TYR A 147 -1.49 19.63 30.23
CA TYR A 147 -0.08 19.23 30.18
C TYR A 147 0.82 20.12 31.05
N ARG A 148 0.26 21.18 31.66
CA ARG A 148 1.03 22.06 32.53
C ARG A 148 1.45 21.32 33.80
N VAL A 149 2.76 21.10 33.94
CA VAL A 149 3.32 20.34 35.06
C VAL A 149 3.57 21.25 36.27
N THR A 150 2.84 20.97 37.35
CA THR A 150 2.99 21.61 38.68
C THR A 150 3.58 20.63 39.69
N ASP A 151 4.09 21.12 40.82
CA ASP A 151 4.57 20.23 41.89
C ASP A 151 3.45 19.32 42.42
N GLY A 152 2.20 19.81 42.45
CA GLY A 152 1.03 18.98 42.78
C GLY A 152 0.86 17.81 41.81
N SER A 153 0.79 18.11 40.51
CA SER A 153 0.64 17.05 39.49
C SER A 153 1.81 16.08 39.40
N LEU A 154 3.00 16.46 39.88
CA LEU A 154 4.15 15.57 39.99
C LEU A 154 4.01 14.65 41.21
N LEU A 155 3.62 15.21 42.36
CA LEU A 155 3.35 14.44 43.59
C LEU A 155 2.20 13.45 43.40
N ASP A 156 1.16 13.82 42.67
CA ASP A 156 -0.01 12.96 42.41
C ASP A 156 0.37 11.66 41.67
N VAL A 157 1.43 11.70 40.84
CA VAL A 157 1.97 10.54 40.11
C VAL A 157 3.13 9.86 40.88
N GLY A 158 3.62 10.46 41.97
CA GLY A 158 4.69 9.89 42.80
C GLY A 158 6.10 10.42 42.51
N TYR A 159 6.24 11.45 41.67
CA TYR A 159 7.55 12.08 41.44
C TYR A 159 8.06 12.77 42.71
N PRO A 160 9.35 12.63 43.05
CA PRO A 160 9.92 13.28 44.22
C PRO A 160 10.13 14.78 43.97
N ILE A 161 9.69 15.61 44.92
CA ILE A 161 9.92 17.05 44.91
C ILE A 161 11.12 17.38 45.80
N TYR A 162 12.21 17.84 45.20
CA TYR A 162 13.41 18.20 45.95
C TYR A 162 13.38 19.67 46.40
N SER A 163 13.89 19.92 47.60
CA SER A 163 14.02 21.29 48.12
C SER A 163 15.03 22.15 47.34
N GLN A 164 15.98 21.52 46.64
CA GLN A 164 16.96 22.14 45.75
C GLN A 164 17.27 21.19 44.58
N PRO A 165 17.43 21.70 43.35
CA PRO A 165 17.88 20.89 42.22
C PRO A 165 19.35 20.47 42.36
N ARG A 166 19.77 19.48 41.57
CA ARG A 166 21.19 19.10 41.45
C ARG A 166 22.02 20.28 40.90
N PRO A 167 23.35 20.33 41.16
CA PRO A 167 24.22 21.27 40.49
C PRO A 167 24.12 21.13 38.97
N LYS A 168 24.09 22.27 38.27
CA LYS A 168 23.95 22.32 36.82
C LYS A 168 25.10 21.56 36.14
N ALA A 169 24.76 20.56 35.34
CA ALA A 169 25.68 19.77 34.53
C ALA A 169 25.91 20.41 33.15
N LYS A 170 26.84 19.87 32.35
CA LYS A 170 26.95 20.25 30.94
C LYS A 170 25.86 19.58 30.10
N TRP A 171 25.58 18.32 30.40
CA TRP A 171 24.62 17.50 29.68
C TRP A 171 23.69 16.75 30.64
N THR A 172 22.42 16.67 30.28
CA THR A 172 21.48 15.71 30.86
C THR A 172 20.87 14.87 29.72
N ILE A 173 21.00 13.56 29.81
CA ILE A 173 20.32 12.58 28.96
C ILE A 173 19.05 12.15 29.71
N LEU A 174 17.90 12.31 29.05
CA LEU A 174 16.59 11.88 29.54
C LEU A 174 16.19 10.64 28.72
N ALA A 175 16.12 9.47 29.36
CA ALA A 175 15.71 8.21 28.73
C ALA A 175 14.28 7.86 29.18
N TYR A 176 13.34 7.82 28.23
CA TYR A 176 11.94 7.52 28.49
C TYR A 176 11.57 6.20 27.81
N TYR A 177 11.59 5.12 28.60
CA TYR A 177 11.49 3.74 28.13
C TYR A 177 10.16 3.12 28.59
N GLY A 178 9.20 3.07 27.67
CA GLY A 178 7.88 2.44 27.89
C GLY A 178 7.97 0.96 27.54
N GLY A 179 8.30 0.13 28.52
CA GLY A 179 8.52 -1.31 28.39
C GLY A 179 7.41 -2.17 28.98
N ASP A 180 6.24 -1.59 29.32
CA ASP A 180 5.03 -2.38 29.59
C ASP A 180 4.41 -2.89 28.28
N ASN A 181 5.21 -3.69 27.58
CA ASN A 181 4.95 -4.38 26.33
C ASN A 181 6.08 -5.39 26.11
N ASN A 182 6.07 -6.08 24.98
CA ASN A 182 7.03 -7.15 24.67
C ASN A 182 8.46 -6.68 24.33
N LEU A 183 8.78 -5.39 24.48
CA LEU A 183 10.13 -4.85 24.33
C LEU A 183 10.85 -4.62 25.66
N GLU A 184 10.24 -5.01 26.78
CA GLU A 184 10.83 -4.92 28.12
C GLU A 184 12.30 -5.38 28.16
N VAL A 185 12.61 -6.52 27.55
CA VAL A 185 13.95 -7.11 27.51
C VAL A 185 14.97 -6.21 26.79
N GLY A 186 14.59 -5.63 25.66
CA GLY A 186 15.44 -4.72 24.89
C GLY A 186 15.78 -3.45 25.67
N LEU A 187 14.77 -2.86 26.31
CA LEU A 187 14.93 -1.64 27.10
C LEU A 187 15.77 -1.86 28.38
N ILE A 188 15.71 -3.06 28.97
CA ILE A 188 16.62 -3.45 30.06
C ILE A 188 18.08 -3.51 29.57
N ASN A 189 18.33 -3.97 28.34
CA ASN A 189 19.67 -3.98 27.75
C ASN A 189 20.19 -2.56 27.54
N ASP A 190 19.39 -1.68 26.94
CA ASP A 190 19.77 -0.27 26.70
C ASP A 190 20.04 0.47 28.01
N PHE A 191 19.24 0.21 29.05
CA PHE A 191 19.48 0.72 30.40
C PHE A 191 20.86 0.28 30.89
N HIS A 192 21.17 -1.01 30.79
CA HIS A 192 22.44 -1.56 31.25
C HIS A 192 23.63 -1.01 30.46
N GLU A 193 23.48 -0.74 29.17
CA GLU A 193 24.52 -0.13 28.34
C GLU A 193 24.94 1.27 28.84
N PHE A 194 24.01 2.07 29.37
CA PHE A 194 24.35 3.32 30.06
C PHE A 194 25.19 3.10 31.32
N GLU A 195 24.90 2.03 32.07
CA GLU A 195 25.66 1.67 33.27
C GLU A 195 27.11 1.27 32.92
N LEU A 196 27.27 0.49 31.85
CA LEU A 196 28.58 0.04 31.35
C LEU A 196 29.45 1.19 30.86
N ALA A 197 28.86 2.26 30.34
CA ALA A 197 29.56 3.48 29.96
C ALA A 197 29.95 4.39 31.15
N GLY A 198 29.63 3.98 32.38
CA GLY A 198 30.00 4.68 33.61
C GLY A 198 28.89 5.52 34.24
N GLY A 199 27.66 5.51 33.69
CA GLY A 199 26.49 6.19 34.26
C GLY A 199 26.65 7.71 34.45
N SER A 200 25.90 8.25 35.42
CA SER A 200 25.86 9.67 35.76
C SER A 200 27.11 10.15 36.51
N ASN A 201 27.63 11.32 36.16
CA ASN A 201 28.75 12.00 36.80
C ASN A 201 28.53 13.53 36.88
N GLU A 202 29.49 14.28 37.44
CA GLU A 202 29.35 15.73 37.66
C GLU A 202 29.04 16.56 36.41
N GLU A 203 29.53 16.15 35.23
CA GLU A 203 29.37 16.87 33.98
C GLU A 203 28.22 16.33 33.11
N MET A 204 27.83 15.07 33.29
CA MET A 204 26.76 14.40 32.54
C MET A 204 25.82 13.62 33.45
N ARG A 205 24.52 13.94 33.44
CA ARG A 205 23.48 13.17 34.15
C ARG A 205 22.70 12.29 33.18
N ILE A 206 22.34 11.09 33.60
CA ILE A 206 21.50 10.17 32.84
C ILE A 206 20.32 9.78 33.72
N ILE A 207 19.13 10.23 33.33
CA ILE A 207 17.89 10.04 34.08
C ILE A 207 16.98 9.16 33.25
N ALA A 208 16.54 8.04 33.81
CA ALA A 208 15.71 7.07 33.12
C ALA A 208 14.38 6.87 33.83
N LEU A 209 13.30 6.83 33.05
CA LEU A 209 12.05 6.19 33.43
C LEU A 209 11.99 4.87 32.67
N LEU A 210 11.84 3.76 33.40
CA LEU A 210 11.61 2.43 32.83
C LEU A 210 10.31 1.89 33.40
N ASP A 211 9.37 1.61 32.50
CA ASP A 211 8.10 0.97 32.81
C ASP A 211 8.16 -0.48 32.38
N ARG A 212 7.92 -1.42 33.30
CA ARG A 212 8.11 -2.85 33.08
C ARG A 212 6.80 -3.62 33.11
N SER A 213 6.70 -4.61 32.24
CA SER A 213 5.56 -5.48 32.17
C SER A 213 5.57 -6.57 33.24
N LEU A 214 4.40 -7.19 33.44
CA LEU A 214 4.25 -8.40 34.27
C LEU A 214 4.58 -9.70 33.51
N GLU A 215 4.74 -9.65 32.19
CA GLU A 215 4.68 -10.85 31.34
C GLU A 215 5.98 -11.26 30.64
N TYR A 216 6.85 -10.31 30.31
CA TYR A 216 7.88 -10.54 29.29
C TYR A 216 9.27 -10.81 29.86
N ASP A 217 9.66 -10.17 30.97
CA ASP A 217 10.94 -10.42 31.63
C ASP A 217 10.80 -10.57 33.15
N THR A 218 11.34 -11.67 33.71
CA THR A 218 11.33 -11.95 35.17
C THR A 218 12.68 -11.68 35.85
N THR A 219 13.65 -11.12 35.11
CA THR A 219 14.97 -10.80 35.63
C THR A 219 14.93 -9.52 36.46
N ASN A 220 16.07 -9.19 37.09
CA ASN A 220 16.22 -7.93 37.82
C ASN A 220 15.17 -7.68 38.92
N GLY A 221 14.66 -8.77 39.52
CA GLY A 221 13.72 -8.73 40.64
C GLY A 221 12.24 -8.84 40.28
N ASP A 222 11.89 -9.02 39.00
CA ASP A 222 10.51 -9.29 38.55
C ASP A 222 9.49 -8.25 39.04
N TRP A 223 9.88 -6.97 39.00
CA TRP A 223 9.00 -5.85 39.33
C TRP A 223 8.31 -5.35 38.06
N SER A 224 7.12 -4.76 38.22
CA SER A 224 6.32 -4.15 37.15
C SER A 224 5.89 -2.73 37.51
N GLY A 225 5.38 -1.99 36.51
CA GLY A 225 5.05 -0.57 36.60
C GLY A 225 6.25 0.33 36.29
N ALA A 226 6.10 1.64 36.46
CA ALA A 226 7.09 2.64 36.11
C ALA A 226 7.99 3.02 37.29
N GLN A 227 9.30 2.97 37.08
CA GLN A 227 10.31 3.37 38.07
C GLN A 227 11.26 4.41 37.51
N LEU A 228 11.71 5.32 38.38
CA LEU A 228 12.68 6.39 38.07
C LEU A 228 14.07 6.06 38.57
N PHE A 229 15.08 6.40 37.77
CA PHE A 229 16.49 6.16 38.07
C PHE A 229 17.38 7.35 37.67
N GLU A 230 18.44 7.58 38.45
CA GLU A 230 19.63 8.30 38.01
C GLU A 230 20.69 7.23 37.79
N ILE A 231 20.96 6.90 36.53
CA ILE A 231 21.77 5.74 36.16
C ILE A 231 23.17 5.87 36.77
N GLN A 232 23.65 4.82 37.44
CA GLN A 232 24.97 4.73 38.07
C GLN A 232 25.89 3.81 37.26
N ALA A 233 27.20 3.91 37.49
CA ALA A 233 28.15 2.99 36.88
C ALA A 233 27.89 1.54 37.33
N GLY A 234 27.82 0.63 36.37
CA GLY A 234 27.65 -0.81 36.57
C GLY A 234 28.81 -1.61 36.00
N VAL A 235 28.75 -2.93 36.19
CA VAL A 235 29.70 -3.88 35.59
C VAL A 235 28.94 -5.02 34.94
N SER A 236 29.48 -5.56 33.84
CA SER A 236 28.94 -6.78 33.24
C SER A 236 29.07 -7.94 34.22
N SER A 237 28.06 -8.80 34.29
CA SER A 237 28.16 -10.03 35.08
C SER A 237 29.18 -10.99 34.45
N GLU A 238 29.80 -11.85 35.27
CA GLU A 238 30.77 -12.84 34.77
C GLU A 238 30.13 -13.93 33.87
N ASP A 239 28.81 -14.10 33.94
CA ASP A 239 28.02 -15.07 33.19
C ASP A 239 27.28 -14.47 31.98
N GLY A 240 27.45 -13.17 31.70
CA GLY A 240 26.82 -12.49 30.56
C GLY A 240 25.33 -12.17 30.75
N LEU A 241 24.80 -12.32 31.97
CA LEU A 241 23.47 -11.85 32.35
C LEU A 241 23.44 -10.31 32.50
N VAL A 242 22.32 -9.72 32.09
CA VAL A 242 22.09 -8.29 32.21
C VAL A 242 21.56 -7.99 33.61
N VAL A 243 22.37 -7.30 34.41
CA VAL A 243 22.08 -6.97 35.81
C VAL A 243 22.10 -5.47 36.00
N LEU A 244 20.95 -4.90 36.38
CA LEU A 244 20.81 -3.48 36.66
C LEU A 244 21.45 -3.15 38.02
N SER A 245 22.41 -2.22 38.01
CA SER A 245 23.17 -1.79 39.20
C SER A 245 22.59 -0.54 39.87
N SER A 246 21.81 0.24 39.14
CA SER A 246 21.25 1.52 39.55
C SER A 246 20.14 1.34 40.59
N GLN A 247 20.14 2.18 41.63
CA GLN A 247 19.08 2.19 42.63
C GLN A 247 17.90 3.05 42.16
N MET A 248 16.69 2.53 42.34
CA MET A 248 15.45 3.26 42.09
C MET A 248 15.38 4.52 42.98
N ILE A 249 15.04 5.66 42.37
CA ILE A 249 14.78 6.94 43.03
C ILE A 249 13.35 6.99 43.57
N ALA A 250 12.39 6.60 42.74
CA ALA A 250 10.98 6.59 43.05
C ALA A 250 10.26 5.51 42.24
N ASP A 251 9.26 4.91 42.88
CA ASP A 251 8.30 4.02 42.26
C ASP A 251 7.07 4.87 41.89
N LEU A 252 6.76 4.95 40.60
CA LEU A 252 5.59 5.67 40.08
C LEU A 252 4.37 4.75 39.94
N GLY A 253 4.52 3.45 40.23
CA GLY A 253 3.47 2.45 40.07
C GLY A 253 3.06 2.27 38.60
N TYR A 254 1.86 1.76 38.38
CA TYR A 254 1.31 1.63 37.01
C TYR A 254 1.00 3.02 36.44
N LEU A 255 1.76 3.40 35.41
CA LEU A 255 1.67 4.68 34.73
C LEU A 255 1.48 4.38 33.25
N ASN A 256 0.44 4.93 32.62
CA ASN A 256 0.32 4.86 31.16
C ASN A 256 1.47 5.66 30.53
N THR A 257 2.55 4.97 30.15
CA THR A 257 3.73 5.60 29.57
C THR A 257 3.52 6.03 28.12
N ALA A 258 2.46 5.54 27.47
CA ALA A 258 1.99 6.01 26.18
C ALA A 258 1.14 7.29 26.25
N SER A 259 0.96 7.90 27.43
CA SER A 259 0.33 9.22 27.56
C SER A 259 1.32 10.35 27.33
N GLY A 260 0.97 11.32 26.48
CA GLY A 260 1.78 12.54 26.34
C GLY A 260 1.94 13.32 27.66
N LYS A 261 0.98 13.22 28.58
CA LYS A 261 1.05 13.90 29.88
C LYS A 261 2.12 13.28 30.78
N ALA A 262 2.24 11.95 30.77
CA ALA A 262 3.29 11.23 31.48
C ALA A 262 4.68 11.63 30.96
N LEU A 263 4.83 11.71 29.63
CA LEU A 263 6.05 12.23 29.01
C LEU A 263 6.35 13.67 29.44
N ALA A 264 5.35 14.56 29.44
CA ALA A 264 5.52 15.95 29.89
C ALA A 264 5.99 16.03 31.35
N GLN A 265 5.38 15.23 32.24
CA GLN A 265 5.76 15.15 33.65
C GLN A 265 7.20 14.69 33.83
N PHE A 266 7.62 13.64 33.13
CA PHE A 266 9.01 13.16 33.17
C PHE A 266 9.99 14.22 32.68
N LEU A 267 9.76 14.83 31.52
CA LEU A 267 10.66 15.80 30.93
C LEU A 267 10.78 17.05 31.81
N VAL A 268 9.66 17.61 32.27
CA VAL A 268 9.65 18.79 33.13
C VAL A 268 10.32 18.48 34.47
N TRP A 269 10.01 17.34 35.10
CA TRP A 269 10.67 16.94 36.35
C TRP A 269 12.19 16.77 36.18
N GLY A 270 12.61 16.06 35.13
CA GLY A 270 14.03 15.84 34.83
C GLY A 270 14.77 17.15 34.60
N MET A 271 14.19 18.08 33.82
CA MET A 271 14.79 19.39 33.59
C MET A 271 14.79 20.27 34.83
N ARG A 272 13.74 20.20 35.66
CA ARG A 272 13.62 20.94 36.92
C ARG A 272 14.72 20.57 37.91
N TYR A 273 14.94 19.27 38.10
CA TYR A 273 15.78 18.77 39.18
C TYR A 273 17.18 18.32 38.75
N TYR A 274 17.40 18.09 37.46
CA TYR A 274 18.68 17.76 36.86
C TYR A 274 19.05 18.78 35.78
N PRO A 275 19.28 20.06 36.17
CA PRO A 275 19.57 21.11 35.22
C PRO A 275 20.87 20.89 34.45
N ALA A 276 20.87 21.23 33.17
CA ALA A 276 22.06 21.18 32.33
C ALA A 276 22.15 22.38 31.37
N GLU A 277 23.32 22.56 30.77
CA GLU A 277 23.48 23.49 29.65
C GLU A 277 22.76 22.98 28.39
N ASN A 278 22.79 21.66 28.16
CA ASN A 278 22.21 21.00 27.00
C ASN A 278 21.51 19.70 27.39
N TYR A 279 20.51 19.29 26.61
CA TYR A 279 19.71 18.09 26.85
C TYR A 279 19.66 17.18 25.63
N ILE A 280 19.58 15.88 25.88
CA ILE A 280 19.37 14.80 24.91
C ILE A 280 18.15 14.00 25.36
N LEU A 281 17.32 13.55 24.41
CA LEU A 281 16.19 12.66 24.68
C LEU A 281 16.42 11.31 23.99
N THR A 282 16.25 10.22 24.72
CA THR A 282 16.13 8.88 24.15
C THR A 282 14.72 8.35 24.40
N LEU A 283 14.09 7.86 23.33
CA LEU A 283 12.77 7.23 23.38
C LEU A 283 12.96 5.77 22.97
N GLY A 284 12.40 4.84 23.74
CA GLY A 284 12.52 3.40 23.46
C GLY A 284 11.20 2.68 23.75
N SER A 285 10.63 2.04 22.72
CA SER A 285 9.40 1.22 22.71
C SER A 285 9.01 0.93 21.24
N HIS A 286 7.75 0.57 20.96
CA HIS A 286 7.22 0.48 19.61
C HIS A 286 7.12 1.86 18.94
N GLY A 287 7.15 1.85 17.60
CA GLY A 287 6.92 3.05 16.77
C GLY A 287 6.00 2.76 15.59
N ALA A 288 5.22 3.77 15.21
CA ALA A 288 4.17 3.68 14.18
C ALA A 288 4.30 4.75 13.08
N GLY A 289 5.44 5.45 13.01
CA GLY A 289 5.62 6.58 12.09
C GLY A 289 4.73 7.76 12.47
N TRP A 290 3.82 8.17 11.57
CA TRP A 290 2.94 9.33 11.80
C TRP A 290 1.96 9.15 12.98
N GLN A 291 1.55 7.92 13.29
CA GLN A 291 0.57 7.66 14.36
C GLN A 291 1.16 7.91 15.75
N GLY A 292 2.48 7.77 15.92
CA GLY A 292 3.12 8.01 17.21
C GLY A 292 4.29 7.09 17.53
N VAL A 293 4.71 7.18 18.79
CA VAL A 293 5.81 6.43 19.40
C VAL A 293 5.47 6.12 20.85
N ILE A 294 6.08 5.08 21.43
CA ILE A 294 5.80 4.59 22.79
C ILE A 294 4.39 4.03 22.93
N THR A 295 4.30 2.72 23.12
CA THR A 295 3.04 2.01 23.40
C THR A 295 3.04 1.44 24.80
N ASP A 296 1.85 1.34 25.38
CA ASP A 296 1.60 0.74 26.68
C ASP A 296 0.46 -0.28 26.54
N ASP A 297 0.74 -1.52 26.94
CA ASP A 297 -0.23 -2.62 26.83
C ASP A 297 -1.20 -2.68 28.02
N SER A 298 -0.97 -1.91 29.10
CA SER A 298 -1.81 -1.90 30.30
C SER A 298 -2.94 -0.86 30.27
N VAL A 299 -4.02 -1.10 31.02
CA VAL A 299 -5.14 -0.15 31.15
C VAL A 299 -5.06 0.62 32.46
N TYR A 300 -4.98 1.95 32.35
CA TYR A 300 -5.16 2.88 33.46
C TYR A 300 -6.65 3.21 33.66
N ILE A 301 -7.19 2.97 34.86
CA ILE A 301 -8.50 3.52 35.27
C ILE A 301 -8.24 4.69 36.22
N GLY A 302 -8.49 5.92 35.74
CA GLY A 302 -8.31 7.14 36.53
C GLY A 302 -9.30 7.31 37.69
N GLU A 303 -9.08 8.36 38.51
CA GLU A 303 -9.73 8.66 39.81
C GLU A 303 -11.27 8.69 39.84
N ASN A 304 -11.97 8.57 38.71
CA ASN A 304 -13.43 8.75 38.60
C ASN A 304 -14.26 7.47 38.38
N GLY A 305 -13.70 6.26 38.55
CA GLY A 305 -14.49 5.04 38.74
C GLY A 305 -14.09 3.83 37.90
N VAL A 306 -14.45 2.64 38.40
CA VAL A 306 -14.16 1.33 37.82
C VAL A 306 -15.12 1.04 36.66
N TYR A 307 -14.58 0.88 35.45
CA TYR A 307 -15.35 0.50 34.26
C TYR A 307 -15.36 -1.01 34.08
N ALA A 308 -16.54 -1.60 33.93
CA ALA A 308 -16.71 -2.98 33.49
C ALA A 308 -17.45 -3.01 32.15
N LEU A 309 -17.01 -3.85 31.23
CA LEU A 309 -17.70 -4.10 29.96
C LEU A 309 -18.66 -5.28 30.10
N ASP A 310 -19.86 -5.14 29.54
CA ASP A 310 -20.79 -6.25 29.38
C ASP A 310 -20.39 -7.18 28.21
N GLU A 311 -21.10 -8.30 28.06
CA GLU A 311 -20.85 -9.29 27.00
C GLU A 311 -21.02 -8.75 25.56
N ASN A 312 -21.53 -7.52 25.40
CA ASN A 312 -21.72 -6.83 24.13
C ASN A 312 -20.85 -5.56 24.02
N GLY A 313 -19.89 -5.34 24.94
CA GLY A 313 -19.01 -4.17 24.93
C GLY A 313 -19.67 -2.88 25.41
N LYS A 314 -20.83 -2.94 26.07
CA LYS A 314 -21.49 -1.77 26.67
C LYS A 314 -20.86 -1.47 28.03
N LEU A 315 -20.49 -0.20 28.22
CA LEU A 315 -19.91 0.32 29.46
C LEU A 315 -20.92 0.26 30.61
N TYR A 316 -20.54 -0.38 31.72
CA TYR A 316 -21.19 -0.19 33.02
C TYR A 316 -20.37 0.81 33.85
N VAL A 317 -21.06 1.81 34.38
CA VAL A 317 -20.52 2.76 35.36
C VAL A 317 -21.18 2.43 36.70
N ASP A 318 -20.37 2.16 37.73
CA ASP A 318 -20.86 2.20 39.10
C ASP A 318 -20.66 3.61 39.66
N ASP A 319 -21.73 4.40 39.61
CA ASP A 319 -21.77 5.80 40.06
C ASP A 319 -21.60 5.95 41.58
N THR A 320 -21.49 4.85 42.34
CA THR A 320 -21.51 4.86 43.81
C THR A 320 -20.14 4.91 44.47
N GLY A 321 -19.05 4.74 43.71
CA GLY A 321 -17.68 4.78 44.24
C GLY A 321 -17.34 3.66 45.23
N ALA A 322 -18.11 2.56 45.23
CA ALA A 322 -17.88 1.40 46.09
C ALA A 322 -16.91 0.39 45.44
N PRO A 323 -15.97 -0.20 46.19
CA PRO A 323 -15.06 -1.21 45.64
C PRO A 323 -15.81 -2.50 45.27
N LEU A 324 -15.53 -3.05 44.09
CA LEU A 324 -16.00 -4.38 43.69
C LEU A 324 -15.38 -5.44 44.63
N ILE A 325 -16.12 -6.51 44.98
CA ILE A 325 -15.66 -7.54 45.92
C ILE A 325 -15.74 -8.95 45.30
N ASP A 326 -14.80 -9.83 45.67
CA ASP A 326 -14.82 -11.24 45.26
C ASP A 326 -15.91 -12.05 45.99
N GLU A 327 -16.08 -13.32 45.61
CA GLU A 327 -17.07 -14.25 46.21
C GLU A 327 -16.87 -14.48 47.73
N LYS A 328 -15.72 -14.06 48.29
CA LYS A 328 -15.33 -14.19 49.70
C LYS A 328 -15.35 -12.86 50.45
N GLY A 329 -15.74 -11.76 49.80
CA GLY A 329 -15.83 -10.42 50.40
C GLY A 329 -14.50 -9.67 50.46
N VAL A 330 -13.53 -10.01 49.62
CA VAL A 330 -12.25 -9.31 49.49
C VAL A 330 -12.37 -8.22 48.41
N PRO A 331 -11.96 -6.96 48.66
CA PRO A 331 -11.91 -5.91 47.64
C PRO A 331 -11.09 -6.33 46.41
N LEU A 332 -11.61 -6.07 45.22
CA LEU A 332 -11.04 -6.41 43.91
C LEU A 332 -10.12 -5.32 43.35
N THR A 333 -9.96 -4.22 44.11
CA THR A 333 -8.93 -3.21 43.90
C THR A 333 -7.80 -3.45 44.88
N ASP A 334 -6.56 -3.32 44.44
CA ASP A 334 -5.44 -3.18 45.36
C ASP A 334 -5.55 -1.84 46.14
N SER A 335 -4.58 -1.55 47.01
CA SER A 335 -4.54 -0.28 47.75
C SER A 335 -4.40 0.97 46.86
N SER A 336 -4.25 0.79 45.55
CA SER A 336 -3.94 1.79 44.53
C SER A 336 -5.10 2.00 43.54
N GLY A 337 -6.18 1.21 43.63
CA GLY A 337 -7.41 1.41 42.87
C GLY A 337 -7.52 0.64 41.55
N PHE A 338 -6.61 -0.29 41.24
CA PHE A 338 -6.59 -1.01 39.95
C PHE A 338 -7.36 -2.34 39.96
N LEU A 339 -7.98 -2.69 38.83
CA LEU A 339 -8.54 -4.03 38.57
C LEU A 339 -7.41 -4.99 38.17
N VAL A 340 -7.38 -6.17 38.77
CA VAL A 340 -6.57 -7.32 38.31
C VAL A 340 -7.35 -8.08 37.23
N ASP A 341 -6.72 -8.59 36.17
CA ASP A 341 -7.40 -9.42 35.17
C ASP A 341 -7.98 -10.70 35.82
N PHE A 342 -9.28 -10.94 35.62
CA PHE A 342 -10.01 -12.05 36.24
C PHE A 342 -10.46 -13.15 35.27
N GLY A 343 -10.01 -13.15 34.01
CA GLY A 343 -10.18 -14.31 33.12
C GLY A 343 -11.63 -14.82 32.98
N GLY A 344 -12.63 -13.94 33.00
CA GLY A 344 -14.04 -14.28 32.79
C GLY A 344 -14.78 -14.89 33.97
N ARG A 345 -14.43 -14.54 35.22
CA ARG A 345 -15.16 -14.98 36.43
C ARG A 345 -16.40 -14.12 36.73
N ARG A 346 -17.40 -14.71 37.39
CA ARG A 346 -18.61 -14.02 37.87
C ARG A 346 -18.31 -13.30 39.18
N ILE A 347 -18.66 -12.02 39.29
CA ILE A 347 -18.51 -11.24 40.53
C ILE A 347 -19.87 -10.70 41.02
N ARG A 348 -19.92 -10.19 42.26
CA ARG A 348 -21.14 -9.61 42.85
C ARG A 348 -20.90 -8.17 43.27
N ASN A 349 -21.85 -7.28 42.98
CA ASN A 349 -21.82 -5.93 43.53
C ASN A 349 -22.26 -5.91 45.01
N ALA A 350 -22.11 -4.75 45.67
CA ALA A 350 -22.49 -4.53 47.06
C ALA A 350 -23.99 -4.77 47.36
N THR A 351 -24.84 -4.87 46.34
CA THR A 351 -26.27 -5.19 46.46
C THR A 351 -26.61 -6.68 46.26
N GLY A 352 -25.61 -7.51 45.97
CA GLY A 352 -25.76 -8.95 45.76
C GLY A 352 -26.16 -9.35 44.33
N GLN A 353 -26.14 -8.40 43.38
CA GLN A 353 -26.40 -8.66 41.98
C GLN A 353 -25.18 -9.29 41.32
N GLU A 354 -25.38 -10.40 40.59
CA GLU A 354 -24.31 -11.03 39.80
C GLU A 354 -24.01 -10.19 38.57
N ILE A 355 -22.74 -9.81 38.42
CA ILE A 355 -22.20 -9.07 37.27
C ILE A 355 -21.20 -9.99 36.57
N PHE A 356 -21.37 -10.11 35.26
CA PHE A 356 -20.39 -10.75 34.40
C PHE A 356 -19.39 -9.67 33.97
N VAL A 357 -18.12 -9.81 34.38
CA VAL A 357 -17.06 -8.95 33.84
C VAL A 357 -16.53 -9.65 32.60
N GLY A 358 -16.88 -9.11 31.43
CA GLY A 358 -16.21 -9.45 30.18
C GLY A 358 -14.73 -9.06 30.27
N ARG A 359 -13.86 -9.72 29.49
CA ARG A 359 -12.45 -9.34 29.38
C ARG A 359 -12.36 -7.83 29.13
N LEU A 360 -11.55 -7.11 29.91
CA LEU A 360 -11.15 -5.76 29.51
C LEU A 360 -10.39 -5.92 28.20
N LYS A 361 -10.94 -5.37 27.11
CA LYS A 361 -10.19 -5.22 25.88
C LYS A 361 -9.24 -4.05 26.12
N LEU A 362 -7.95 -4.34 26.24
CA LEU A 362 -6.91 -3.34 26.46
C LEU A 362 -6.93 -2.37 25.26
N ALA A 363 -7.34 -1.12 25.46
CA ALA A 363 -7.14 -0.10 24.44
C ALA A 363 -5.66 0.29 24.51
N LYS A 364 -4.82 -0.38 23.73
CA LYS A 364 -3.38 -0.08 23.66
C LYS A 364 -3.20 1.35 23.17
N ASP A 365 -2.54 2.18 23.99
CA ASP A 365 -2.36 3.61 23.74
C ASP A 365 -1.03 3.88 23.02
N ILE A 366 -0.87 5.05 22.40
CA ILE A 366 0.37 5.49 21.76
C ILE A 366 0.55 7.00 21.86
N ILE A 367 1.76 7.49 22.15
CA ILE A 367 1.99 8.96 22.15
C ILE A 367 1.90 9.48 20.73
N THR A 368 0.81 10.19 20.44
CA THR A 368 0.57 10.79 19.13
C THR A 368 1.51 11.98 18.85
N GLY A 369 1.60 12.39 17.59
CA GLY A 369 2.43 13.55 17.21
C GLY A 369 2.01 14.85 17.92
N ASN A 370 0.71 15.07 18.08
CA ASN A 370 0.18 16.23 18.80
C ASN A 370 0.51 16.20 20.29
N GLU A 371 0.37 15.06 20.94
CA GLU A 371 0.72 14.88 22.35
C GLU A 371 2.21 15.06 22.61
N LEU A 372 3.06 14.52 21.72
CA LEU A 372 4.51 14.73 21.77
C LEU A 372 4.85 16.22 21.67
N ARG A 373 4.21 16.96 20.75
CA ARG A 373 4.37 18.42 20.62
C ARG A 373 4.05 19.14 21.93
N GLN A 374 2.95 18.77 22.59
CA GLN A 374 2.54 19.36 23.87
C GLN A 374 3.60 19.10 24.95
N ALA A 375 4.00 17.84 25.12
CA ALA A 375 4.98 17.45 26.13
C ALA A 375 6.32 18.19 25.97
N LEU A 376 6.83 18.26 24.73
CA LEU A 376 8.10 18.94 24.42
C LEU A 376 8.01 20.46 24.59
N THR A 377 6.84 21.07 24.32
CA THR A 377 6.62 22.51 24.53
C THR A 377 6.79 22.87 26.01
N PHE A 378 6.09 22.16 26.91
CA PHE A 378 6.19 22.40 28.34
C PHE A 378 7.59 22.08 28.89
N ALA A 379 8.27 21.07 28.35
CA ALA A 379 9.66 20.79 28.70
C ALA A 379 10.60 21.96 28.33
N ILE A 380 10.49 22.52 27.12
CA ILE A 380 11.28 23.69 26.70
C ILE A 380 10.98 24.89 27.60
N GLU A 381 9.71 25.13 27.95
CA GLU A 381 9.33 26.22 28.86
C GLU A 381 9.99 26.07 30.24
N GLU A 382 10.00 24.87 30.80
CA GLU A 382 10.71 24.58 32.05
C GLU A 382 12.20 24.85 31.92
N ALA A 383 12.86 24.35 30.87
CA ALA A 383 14.28 24.58 30.64
C ALA A 383 14.61 26.08 30.46
N LYS A 384 13.75 26.83 29.73
CA LYS A 384 13.89 28.29 29.55
C LYS A 384 13.77 29.06 30.86
N SER A 385 12.99 28.57 31.82
CA SER A 385 12.88 29.20 33.15
C SER A 385 14.22 29.21 33.91
N GLN A 386 15.09 28.24 33.65
CA GLN A 386 16.40 28.08 34.29
C GLN A 386 17.56 28.56 33.42
N ASN A 387 17.42 28.42 32.10
CA ASN A 387 18.36 28.85 31.09
C ASN A 387 17.62 29.59 29.97
N PRO A 388 17.46 30.93 30.06
CA PRO A 388 16.67 31.70 29.10
C PRO A 388 17.14 31.63 27.64
N THR A 389 18.35 31.14 27.38
CA THR A 389 18.88 30.95 26.02
C THR A 389 18.73 29.52 25.50
N PHE A 390 18.19 28.60 26.30
CA PHE A 390 17.86 27.26 25.83
C PHE A 390 16.73 27.36 24.80
N ASP A 391 16.82 26.60 23.72
CA ASP A 391 15.80 26.60 22.68
C ASP A 391 15.43 25.21 22.19
N LYS A 392 16.41 24.30 22.05
CA LYS A 392 16.19 22.94 21.54
C LYS A 392 17.05 21.92 22.27
N PHE A 393 16.56 20.70 22.34
CA PHE A 393 17.38 19.53 22.63
C PHE A 393 18.44 19.36 21.53
N ALA A 394 19.61 18.86 21.92
CA ALA A 394 20.72 18.68 20.99
C ALA A 394 20.49 17.49 20.06
N PHE A 395 20.03 16.36 20.61
CA PHE A 395 19.89 15.11 19.87
C PHE A 395 18.69 14.32 20.37
N LEU A 396 17.94 13.75 19.42
CA LEU A 396 16.92 12.74 19.66
C LEU A 396 17.49 11.39 19.20
N ILE A 397 17.52 10.41 20.10
CA ILE A 397 17.75 9.01 19.73
C ILE A 397 16.39 8.32 19.83
N ASN A 398 15.84 7.93 18.69
CA ASN A 398 14.54 7.28 18.64
C ASN A 398 14.73 5.80 18.36
N ASP A 399 14.77 5.01 19.43
CA ASP A 399 14.90 3.56 19.37
C ASP A 399 13.51 2.92 19.24
N ALA A 400 12.89 3.18 18.10
CA ALA A 400 11.57 2.70 17.75
C ALA A 400 11.42 2.57 16.23
N CYS A 401 10.60 1.63 15.79
CA CYS A 401 10.37 1.36 14.38
C CYS A 401 9.72 2.56 13.65
N LEU A 402 10.03 2.73 12.36
CA LEU A 402 9.34 3.66 11.45
C LEU A 402 9.44 5.16 11.78
N MET A 403 10.26 5.56 12.75
CA MET A 403 10.29 6.94 13.25
C MET A 403 11.09 7.92 12.39
N SER A 404 11.79 7.47 11.35
CA SER A 404 12.24 8.36 10.26
C SER A 404 11.08 8.66 9.31
N SER A 405 10.03 9.26 9.87
CA SER A 405 8.80 9.70 9.20
C SER A 405 8.89 11.20 8.95
N VAL A 406 8.44 11.64 7.76
CA VAL A 406 8.36 13.06 7.44
C VAL A 406 7.40 13.78 8.39
N GLU A 407 6.25 13.17 8.68
CA GLU A 407 5.27 13.71 9.62
C GLU A 407 5.87 13.87 11.01
N PHE A 408 6.54 12.84 11.52
CA PHE A 408 7.19 12.88 12.84
C PHE A 408 8.26 13.98 12.90
N PHE A 409 9.13 14.07 11.89
CA PHE A 409 10.20 15.07 11.87
C PHE A 409 9.72 16.50 11.58
N ALA A 410 8.59 16.68 10.90
CA ALA A 410 7.94 17.98 10.80
C ALA A 410 7.46 18.50 12.16
N ILE A 411 7.25 17.63 13.16
CA ILE A 411 7.06 18.02 14.56
C ILE A 411 8.40 18.17 15.26
N ALA A 412 9.26 17.15 15.21
CA ALA A 412 10.51 17.10 15.97
C ALA A 412 11.49 18.23 15.62
N LYS A 413 11.49 18.74 14.39
CA LYS A 413 12.39 19.83 13.97
C LYS A 413 12.30 21.08 14.82
N ASP A 414 11.16 21.34 15.45
CA ASP A 414 10.95 22.52 16.28
C ASP A 414 11.61 22.37 17.66
N TYR A 415 11.91 21.14 18.08
CA TYR A 415 12.39 20.81 19.43
C TYR A 415 13.81 20.25 19.46
N PHE A 416 14.33 19.73 18.34
CA PHE A 416 15.62 19.04 18.26
C PHE A 416 16.53 19.61 17.16
N ASN A 417 17.85 19.54 17.35
CA ASN A 417 18.84 19.90 16.33
C ASN A 417 19.20 18.74 15.39
N TYR A 418 19.26 17.52 15.93
CA TYR A 418 19.61 16.30 15.22
C TYR A 418 18.72 15.15 15.69
N ALA A 419 18.53 14.12 14.86
CA ALA A 419 17.85 12.89 15.24
C ALA A 419 18.51 11.65 14.63
N LEU A 420 18.49 10.54 15.36
CA LEU A 420 18.79 9.19 14.89
C LEU A 420 17.49 8.39 14.91
N ALA A 421 17.12 7.81 13.77
CA ALA A 421 15.91 6.99 13.64
C ALA A 421 16.01 6.05 12.42
N SER A 422 15.06 5.12 12.30
CA SER A 422 14.90 4.26 11.13
C SER A 422 13.54 4.48 10.46
N PRO A 423 13.44 4.51 9.13
CA PRO A 423 12.17 4.46 8.42
C PRO A 423 11.56 3.05 8.34
N GLU A 424 12.32 2.01 8.69
CA GLU A 424 11.97 0.59 8.69
C GLU A 424 11.89 0.08 10.14
N ILE A 425 11.68 -1.23 10.34
CA ILE A 425 11.83 -1.86 11.67
C ILE A 425 13.24 -1.67 12.25
N VAL A 426 13.33 -1.66 13.58
CA VAL A 426 14.57 -1.67 14.39
C VAL A 426 14.64 -2.99 15.17
N VAL A 427 15.85 -3.47 15.49
CA VAL A 427 16.09 -4.82 16.02
C VAL A 427 17.23 -4.81 17.04
N ASP A 428 17.03 -5.47 18.18
CA ASP A 428 18.03 -5.56 19.24
C ASP A 428 19.27 -6.40 18.91
N PRO A 429 20.47 -6.05 19.42
CA PRO A 429 20.81 -4.73 19.97
C PRO A 429 20.60 -3.65 18.91
N ALA A 430 19.85 -2.62 19.30
CA ALA A 430 19.42 -1.53 18.45
C ALA A 430 20.48 -0.42 18.44
N HIS A 431 20.22 0.73 19.06
CA HIS A 431 21.24 1.78 19.15
C HIS A 431 22.13 1.58 20.39
N ASP A 432 23.44 1.37 20.18
CA ASP A 432 24.41 1.10 21.26
C ASP A 432 24.61 2.33 22.18
N MET A 433 23.94 2.31 23.34
CA MET A 433 23.97 3.39 24.33
C MET A 433 25.30 3.46 25.07
N ASN A 434 26.06 2.37 25.10
CA ASN A 434 27.40 2.34 25.68
C ASN A 434 28.37 3.14 24.80
N LEU A 435 28.34 2.91 23.48
CA LEU A 435 29.10 3.66 22.49
C LEU A 435 28.74 5.15 22.54
N PHE A 436 27.44 5.48 22.55
CA PHE A 436 26.96 6.85 22.64
C PHE A 436 27.49 7.57 23.90
N THR A 437 27.28 6.95 25.06
CA THR A 437 27.60 7.54 26.36
C THR A 437 29.11 7.66 26.57
N THR A 438 29.88 6.67 26.10
CA THR A 438 31.35 6.72 26.11
C THR A 438 31.86 7.86 25.22
N TYR A 439 31.28 8.07 24.04
CA TYR A 439 31.62 9.19 23.18
C TYR A 439 31.33 10.53 23.85
N MET A 440 30.15 10.67 24.48
CA MET A 440 29.75 11.89 25.17
C MET A 440 30.69 12.23 26.33
N ASN A 441 31.05 11.24 27.15
CA ASN A 441 32.04 11.42 28.22
C ASN A 441 33.40 11.90 27.69
N ASN A 442 33.85 11.38 26.55
CA ASN A 442 35.13 11.76 25.95
C ASN A 442 35.09 13.13 25.23
N ASN A 443 33.90 13.64 24.88
CA ASN A 443 33.71 14.86 24.08
C ASN A 443 32.79 15.88 24.75
N ILE A 444 32.71 15.86 26.10
CA ILE A 444 31.72 16.59 26.90
C ILE A 444 31.62 18.11 26.63
N ASN A 445 32.69 18.74 26.14
CA ASN A 445 32.72 20.18 25.90
C ASN A 445 32.16 20.59 24.53
N ALA A 446 32.21 19.70 23.54
CA ALA A 446 31.85 20.00 22.16
C ALA A 446 31.59 18.68 21.38
N PRO A 447 30.54 17.93 21.72
CA PRO A 447 30.21 16.71 20.99
C PRO A 447 29.81 17.03 19.55
N ASP A 448 30.26 16.20 18.60
CA ASP A 448 29.85 16.27 17.20
C ASP A 448 28.83 15.16 16.92
N PHE A 449 27.55 15.54 16.89
CA PHE A 449 26.44 14.61 16.64
C PHE A 449 26.45 14.01 15.23
N GLY A 450 27.15 14.61 14.27
CA GLY A 450 27.37 13.98 12.97
C GLY A 450 28.36 12.82 13.05
N VAL A 451 29.39 12.93 13.89
CA VAL A 451 30.35 11.85 14.13
C VAL A 451 29.71 10.72 14.91
N ILE A 452 29.17 10.99 16.11
CA ILE A 452 28.59 9.91 16.92
C ILE A 452 27.34 9.30 16.27
N GLY A 453 26.55 10.10 15.55
CA GLY A 453 25.45 9.58 14.76
C GLY A 453 25.92 8.58 13.70
N ARG A 454 26.95 8.94 12.91
CA ARG A 454 27.54 8.01 11.92
C ARG A 454 28.04 6.74 12.60
N ASP A 455 28.79 6.88 13.69
CA ASP A 455 29.39 5.75 14.39
C ASP A 455 28.30 4.79 14.94
N LEU A 456 27.15 5.32 15.40
CA LEU A 456 25.98 4.53 15.80
C LEU A 456 25.32 3.81 14.61
N VAL A 457 25.17 4.47 13.46
CA VAL A 457 24.64 3.83 12.24
C VAL A 457 25.59 2.73 11.74
N GLU A 458 26.90 2.98 11.72
CA GLU A 458 27.90 2.00 11.32
C GLU A 458 27.93 0.81 12.30
N LYS A 459 27.85 1.07 13.60
CA LYS A 459 27.74 0.04 14.63
C LYS A 459 26.51 -0.83 14.39
N TYR A 460 25.34 -0.22 14.25
CA TYR A 460 24.09 -0.93 14.02
C TYR A 460 24.09 -1.71 12.69
N ILE A 461 24.25 -1.02 11.56
CA ILE A 461 24.10 -1.62 10.22
C ILE A 461 25.29 -2.51 9.85
N THR A 462 26.52 -2.01 10.02
CA THR A 462 27.71 -2.69 9.49
C THR A 462 28.28 -3.74 10.44
N GLN A 463 28.14 -3.56 11.76
CA GLN A 463 28.71 -4.49 12.75
C GLN A 463 27.64 -5.41 13.32
N ASP A 464 26.58 -4.86 13.90
CA ASP A 464 25.62 -5.66 14.64
C ASP A 464 24.69 -6.44 13.73
N ILE A 465 24.28 -5.87 12.60
CA ILE A 465 23.33 -6.50 11.68
C ILE A 465 24.01 -7.38 10.64
N LEU A 466 25.03 -6.89 9.91
CA LEU A 466 25.65 -7.67 8.83
C LEU A 466 26.45 -8.89 9.32
N LEU A 467 26.83 -8.95 10.61
CA LEU A 467 27.40 -10.16 11.21
C LEU A 467 26.35 -11.23 11.56
N ARG A 468 25.06 -10.90 11.54
CA ARG A 468 23.97 -11.85 11.77
C ARG A 468 23.65 -12.60 10.48
N GLN A 469 23.44 -13.91 10.58
CA GLN A 469 23.02 -14.71 9.44
C GLN A 469 21.51 -14.51 9.21
N GLY A 470 21.10 -14.21 7.95
CA GLY A 470 19.70 -14.18 7.55
C GLY A 470 19.31 -13.05 6.58
N SER A 471 18.45 -13.37 5.61
CA SER A 471 17.90 -12.46 4.58
C SER A 471 17.18 -11.21 5.13
N GLY A 472 16.63 -11.25 6.35
CA GLY A 472 15.95 -10.10 6.94
C GLY A 472 16.88 -8.93 7.30
N THR A 473 18.19 -9.16 7.41
CA THR A 473 19.20 -8.11 7.62
C THR A 473 19.34 -7.19 6.41
N GLU A 474 18.96 -7.67 5.22
CA GLU A 474 19.15 -6.95 3.97
C GLU A 474 18.17 -5.78 3.78
N TYR A 475 17.20 -5.62 4.69
CA TYR A 475 16.16 -4.58 4.67
C TYR A 475 16.32 -3.52 5.75
N LEU A 476 17.15 -3.74 6.77
CA LEU A 476 17.27 -2.80 7.89
C LEU A 476 17.94 -1.50 7.48
N THR A 477 17.57 -0.41 8.14
CA THR A 477 17.99 0.95 7.78
C THR A 477 18.25 1.77 9.02
N SER A 478 19.11 2.78 8.93
CA SER A 478 19.23 3.80 9.97
C SER A 478 19.79 5.09 9.39
N VAL A 479 19.33 6.24 9.90
CA VAL A 479 19.70 7.56 9.41
C VAL A 479 19.87 8.56 10.53
N VAL A 480 20.91 9.39 10.40
CA VAL A 480 21.14 10.59 11.20
C VAL A 480 20.69 11.80 10.41
N THR A 481 19.72 12.52 10.94
CA THR A 481 19.06 13.65 10.30
C THR A 481 19.48 14.98 10.94
N ASN A 482 19.78 15.98 10.11
CA ASN A 482 19.97 17.38 10.52
C ASN A 482 18.64 18.12 10.55
N LEU A 483 17.97 18.11 11.69
CA LEU A 483 16.64 18.69 11.85
C LEU A 483 16.62 20.22 11.67
N ARG A 484 17.77 20.90 11.78
CA ARG A 484 17.88 22.34 11.50
C ARG A 484 17.62 22.70 10.03
N ARG A 485 17.69 21.73 9.11
CA ARG A 485 17.39 21.90 7.68
C ARG A 485 16.06 21.27 7.27
N PHE A 486 15.34 20.64 8.19
CA PHE A 486 14.16 19.86 7.85
C PHE A 486 12.98 20.71 7.35
N ALA A 487 12.92 21.99 7.76
CA ALA A 487 11.91 22.92 7.27
C ALA A 487 11.96 23.13 5.74
N ASP A 488 13.14 23.04 5.12
CA ASP A 488 13.29 23.16 3.67
C ASP A 488 12.72 21.91 2.95
N LEU A 489 12.94 20.72 3.52
CA LEU A 489 12.38 19.46 3.01
C LEU A 489 10.85 19.42 3.17
N GLU A 490 10.33 19.78 4.35
CA GLU A 490 8.89 19.92 4.61
C GLU A 490 8.25 20.85 3.57
N LEU A 491 8.85 22.02 3.32
CA LEU A 491 8.36 22.96 2.32
C LEU A 491 8.40 22.40 0.89
N ALA A 492 9.45 21.64 0.54
CA ALA A 492 9.54 21.00 -0.77
C ALA A 492 8.43 19.96 -0.98
N ILE A 493 8.14 19.14 0.03
CA ILE A 493 7.08 18.13 0.01
C ILE A 493 5.71 18.80 -0.10
N GLU A 494 5.45 19.83 0.70
CA GLU A 494 4.21 20.61 0.65
C GLU A 494 4.05 21.34 -0.70
N SER A 495 5.15 21.79 -1.32
CA SER A 495 5.14 22.40 -2.65
C SER A 495 4.83 21.39 -3.74
N PHE A 496 5.41 20.18 -3.68
CA PHE A 496 5.04 19.08 -4.56
C PHE A 496 3.56 18.73 -4.44
N ALA A 497 3.05 18.58 -3.22
CA ALA A 497 1.64 18.31 -2.99
C ALA A 497 0.74 19.44 -3.51
N ALA A 498 1.15 20.70 -3.36
CA ALA A 498 0.43 21.86 -3.90
C ALA A 498 0.37 21.84 -5.44
N VAL A 499 1.44 21.39 -6.11
CA VAL A 499 1.46 21.19 -7.57
C VAL A 499 0.45 20.12 -7.97
N VAL A 500 0.43 18.97 -7.29
CA VAL A 500 -0.60 17.94 -7.56
C VAL A 500 -2.01 18.48 -7.32
N ASN A 501 -2.22 19.20 -6.20
CA ASN A 501 -3.50 19.81 -5.83
C ASN A 501 -4.01 20.87 -6.82
N ALA A 502 -3.15 21.44 -7.65
CA ALA A 502 -3.57 22.43 -8.64
C ALA A 502 -4.38 21.81 -9.80
N LYS A 503 -4.14 20.52 -10.11
CA LYS A 503 -4.81 19.77 -11.20
C LYS A 503 -4.93 18.26 -10.85
N PRO A 504 -5.64 17.90 -9.76
CA PRO A 504 -5.70 16.52 -9.29
C PRO A 504 -6.29 15.57 -10.35
N GLU A 505 -7.28 16.02 -11.13
CA GLU A 505 -7.90 15.25 -12.21
C GLU A 505 -6.97 14.91 -13.38
N VAL A 506 -5.88 15.68 -13.55
CA VAL A 506 -4.84 15.43 -14.56
C VAL A 506 -3.73 14.56 -14.00
N ARG A 507 -3.34 14.78 -12.75
CA ARG A 507 -2.15 14.16 -12.13
C ARG A 507 -2.44 12.88 -11.35
N ALA A 508 -3.71 12.56 -11.07
CA ALA A 508 -4.08 11.39 -10.26
C ALA A 508 -3.57 10.08 -10.83
N LEU A 509 -3.68 9.83 -12.14
CA LEU A 509 -3.16 8.60 -12.74
C LEU A 509 -1.64 8.46 -12.53
N THR A 510 -0.88 9.51 -12.85
CA THR A 510 0.57 9.57 -12.67
C THR A 510 0.96 9.30 -11.21
N VAL A 511 0.32 10.00 -10.27
CA VAL A 511 0.56 9.86 -8.84
C VAL A 511 0.23 8.45 -8.36
N GLY A 512 -0.86 7.85 -8.83
CA GLY A 512 -1.23 6.47 -8.50
C GLY A 512 -0.25 5.44 -9.06
N LEU A 513 0.16 5.59 -10.32
CA LEU A 513 1.17 4.71 -10.94
C LEU A 513 2.52 4.81 -10.22
N ALA A 514 2.95 6.02 -9.85
CA ALA A 514 4.17 6.22 -9.05
C ALA A 514 4.03 5.55 -7.69
N ARG A 515 2.88 5.71 -7.03
CA ARG A 515 2.57 5.08 -5.75
C ARG A 515 2.58 3.56 -5.82
N SER A 516 2.11 2.94 -6.89
CA SER A 516 2.12 1.47 -7.05
C SER A 516 3.50 0.87 -7.33
N ASN A 517 4.52 1.71 -7.61
CA ASN A 517 5.86 1.29 -8.00
C ASN A 517 6.97 1.85 -7.10
N THR A 518 6.60 2.55 -6.03
CA THR A 518 7.54 3.05 -5.02
C THR A 518 7.89 1.97 -4.01
N TYR A 519 9.07 2.06 -3.40
CA TYR A 519 9.38 1.24 -2.23
C TYR A 519 8.42 1.58 -1.07
N VAL A 520 7.97 0.55 -0.36
CA VAL A 520 7.09 0.65 0.81
C VAL A 520 7.76 -0.04 1.98
N TYR A 521 7.99 0.70 3.06
CA TYR A 521 8.60 0.16 4.28
C TYR A 521 7.65 -0.85 4.94
N THR A 522 8.19 -1.92 5.53
CA THR A 522 7.42 -2.97 6.23
C THR A 522 6.36 -3.72 5.40
N ASN A 523 6.44 -3.72 4.06
CA ASN A 523 5.45 -4.44 3.22
C ASN A 523 5.36 -5.95 3.56
N PHE A 524 6.47 -6.57 3.96
CA PHE A 524 6.49 -7.96 4.43
C PHE A 524 5.67 -8.18 5.72
N ALA A 525 5.41 -7.14 6.51
CA ALA A 525 4.50 -7.17 7.65
C ALA A 525 3.04 -6.82 7.26
N ASN A 526 2.70 -6.95 5.98
CA ASN A 526 1.41 -6.59 5.39
C ASN A 526 1.03 -5.11 5.59
N SER A 527 2.04 -4.25 5.77
CA SER A 527 1.89 -2.79 5.90
C SER A 527 2.10 -2.15 4.54
N ASN A 528 1.05 -1.52 3.99
CA ASN A 528 1.05 -0.95 2.64
C ASN A 528 0.79 0.57 2.63
N THR A 529 1.20 1.28 3.69
CA THR A 529 0.81 2.69 3.88
C THR A 529 1.96 3.68 3.97
N LYS A 530 3.20 3.22 4.16
CA LYS A 530 4.37 4.08 4.41
C LYS A 530 5.37 3.97 3.27
N ILE A 531 5.31 4.92 2.34
CA ILE A 531 6.17 4.93 1.14
C ILE A 531 7.53 5.55 1.46
N ASP A 532 8.57 5.15 0.75
CA ASP A 532 9.79 5.95 0.67
C ASP A 532 9.56 7.17 -0.22
N VAL A 533 9.82 8.37 0.32
CA VAL A 533 9.54 9.64 -0.36
C VAL A 533 10.39 9.80 -1.61
N GLY A 534 11.69 9.51 -1.54
CA GLY A 534 12.57 9.74 -2.68
C GLY A 534 12.32 8.74 -3.82
N SER A 535 12.09 7.46 -3.48
CA SER A 535 11.66 6.43 -4.43
C SER A 535 10.39 6.87 -5.16
N PHE A 536 9.42 7.41 -4.43
CA PHE A 536 8.19 7.93 -5.03
C PHE A 536 8.46 9.11 -5.97
N MET A 537 9.31 10.07 -5.58
CA MET A 537 9.67 11.19 -6.46
C MET A 537 10.39 10.74 -7.73
N GLN A 538 11.29 9.76 -7.64
CA GLN A 538 11.92 9.16 -8.82
C GLN A 538 10.89 8.50 -9.74
N ARG A 539 9.91 7.78 -9.19
CA ARG A 539 8.83 7.19 -9.99
C ARG A 539 7.97 8.25 -10.67
N VAL A 540 7.67 9.35 -10.00
CA VAL A 540 6.95 10.48 -10.61
C VAL A 540 7.73 11.04 -11.80
N ILE A 541 9.04 11.28 -11.64
CA ILE A 541 9.92 11.81 -12.70
C ILE A 541 9.95 10.86 -13.90
N ALA A 542 10.10 9.55 -13.66
CA ALA A 542 10.15 8.54 -14.71
C ALA A 542 8.83 8.39 -15.48
N ILE A 543 7.68 8.59 -14.82
CA ILE A 543 6.35 8.39 -15.40
C ILE A 543 5.84 9.64 -16.13
N ALA A 544 6.23 10.85 -15.69
CA ALA A 544 5.74 12.12 -16.24
C ALA A 544 6.85 13.06 -16.73
N PRO A 545 7.71 12.62 -17.68
CA PRO A 545 8.84 13.43 -18.16
C PRO A 545 8.42 14.76 -18.81
N ASP A 546 7.18 14.85 -19.31
CA ASP A 546 6.64 16.04 -19.99
C ASP A 546 5.93 17.02 -19.03
N ASP A 547 5.65 16.64 -17.78
CA ASP A 547 5.07 17.54 -16.77
C ASP A 547 6.19 18.25 -15.99
N THR A 548 6.77 19.28 -16.62
CA THR A 548 7.95 19.98 -16.06
C THR A 548 7.70 20.57 -14.67
N GLU A 549 6.49 21.06 -14.38
CA GLU A 549 6.16 21.61 -13.05
C GLU A 549 6.18 20.51 -11.98
N LEU A 550 5.61 19.34 -12.29
CA LEU A 550 5.62 18.19 -11.39
C LEU A 550 7.04 17.62 -11.21
N VAL A 551 7.81 17.52 -12.30
CA VAL A 551 9.20 17.05 -12.30
C VAL A 551 10.11 18.00 -11.52
N ASP A 552 9.98 19.31 -11.69
CA ASP A 552 10.78 20.30 -10.96
C ASP A 552 10.49 20.23 -9.45
N ALA A 553 9.22 20.08 -9.07
CA ALA A 553 8.83 19.91 -7.67
C ALA A 553 9.37 18.61 -7.07
N ALA A 554 9.31 17.50 -7.81
CA ALA A 554 9.87 16.21 -7.38
C ALA A 554 11.40 16.27 -7.24
N ASN A 555 12.10 16.90 -8.18
CA ASN A 555 13.55 17.13 -8.10
C ASN A 555 13.92 17.99 -6.90
N LYS A 556 13.10 18.97 -6.54
CA LYS A 556 13.34 19.79 -5.35
C LYS A 556 13.26 18.97 -4.06
N VAL A 557 12.32 18.04 -3.96
CA VAL A 557 12.25 17.11 -2.82
C VAL A 557 13.51 16.24 -2.77
N LEU A 558 13.96 15.68 -3.89
CA LEU A 558 15.20 14.88 -3.97
C LEU A 558 16.46 15.69 -3.61
N GLU A 559 16.49 16.99 -3.93
CA GLU A 559 17.55 17.90 -3.51
C GLU A 559 17.57 18.07 -1.98
N GLU A 560 16.43 18.38 -1.37
CA GLU A 560 16.36 18.62 0.08
C GLU A 560 16.56 17.34 0.91
N LEU A 561 16.15 16.18 0.40
CA LEU A 561 16.47 14.88 1.04
C LEU A 561 17.98 14.70 1.23
N ARG A 562 18.78 15.04 0.22
CA ARG A 562 20.27 14.98 0.31
C ARG A 562 20.86 15.97 1.31
N HIS A 563 20.11 16.99 1.68
CA HIS A 563 20.55 18.06 2.57
C HIS A 563 20.25 17.83 4.04
N VAL A 564 19.22 17.03 4.34
CA VAL A 564 18.84 16.67 5.71
C VAL A 564 19.61 15.43 6.21
N VAL A 565 20.04 14.53 5.33
CA VAL A 565 20.84 13.35 5.70
C VAL A 565 22.26 13.77 6.04
N ILE A 566 22.70 13.50 7.27
CA ILE A 566 24.11 13.63 7.66
C ILE A 566 24.86 12.35 7.28
N TYR A 567 24.29 11.21 7.67
CA TYR A 567 24.79 9.89 7.35
C TYR A 567 23.63 8.90 7.42
N ALA A 568 23.63 7.92 6.54
CA ALA A 568 22.67 6.83 6.53
C ALA A 568 23.32 5.59 5.95
N ASP A 569 22.86 4.42 6.38
CA ASP A 569 23.20 3.14 5.76
C ASP A 569 22.03 2.17 5.88
N ALA A 570 22.02 1.18 5.01
CA ALA A 570 20.98 0.18 4.91
C ALA A 570 21.54 -1.18 4.47
N GLY A 571 20.73 -2.21 4.68
CA GLY A 571 20.97 -3.55 4.14
C GLY A 571 21.04 -3.57 2.61
N ALA A 572 21.71 -4.59 2.07
CA ALA A 572 22.12 -4.66 0.67
C ALA A 572 20.95 -4.64 -0.33
N ARG A 573 19.73 -5.06 0.04
CA ARG A 573 18.58 -5.13 -0.87
C ARG A 573 17.90 -3.79 -1.07
N VAL A 574 17.95 -2.92 -0.06
CA VAL A 574 17.22 -1.65 -0.06
C VAL A 574 18.12 -0.45 -0.23
N ARG A 575 19.44 -0.58 0.02
CA ARG A 575 20.42 0.53 -0.03
C ARG A 575 20.33 1.39 -1.29
N ASP A 576 20.12 0.78 -2.46
CA ASP A 576 20.06 1.48 -3.75
C ASP A 576 18.62 1.81 -4.20
N ARG A 577 17.62 1.58 -3.33
CA ARG A 577 16.18 1.70 -3.66
C ARG A 577 15.44 2.76 -2.81
N ILE A 578 16.07 3.31 -1.78
CA ILE A 578 15.42 4.15 -0.75
C ILE A 578 16.18 5.46 -0.49
N TYR A 579 15.50 6.39 0.18
CA TYR A 579 16.00 7.70 0.58
C TYR A 579 15.83 7.98 2.08
N TYR A 580 15.54 6.94 2.86
CA TYR A 580 15.58 6.92 4.33
C TYR A 580 14.46 7.68 5.07
N TYR A 581 13.41 8.12 4.36
CA TYR A 581 12.27 8.80 4.97
C TYR A 581 10.97 8.20 4.48
N ASN A 582 10.16 7.74 5.42
CA ASN A 582 8.82 7.27 5.13
C ASN A 582 7.79 8.41 5.20
N LEU A 583 6.69 8.24 4.47
CA LEU A 583 5.56 9.18 4.43
C LEU A 583 4.26 8.40 4.22
N PHE A 584 3.19 8.83 4.89
CA PHE A 584 1.90 8.16 4.77
C PHE A 584 1.28 8.42 3.39
N PHE A 585 1.14 7.34 2.62
CA PHE A 585 0.36 7.29 1.39
C PHE A 585 -0.17 5.84 1.25
N PRO A 586 -1.41 5.55 1.64
CA PRO A 586 -1.99 4.22 1.49
C PRO A 586 -2.14 3.79 0.03
N GLU A 587 -2.03 2.49 -0.25
CA GLU A 587 -2.21 1.94 -1.61
C GLU A 587 -3.67 2.07 -2.09
N LYS A 588 -4.64 2.07 -1.16
CA LYS A 588 -6.08 2.12 -1.44
C LYS A 588 -6.80 3.11 -0.54
N SER A 589 -7.91 3.66 -1.03
CA SER A 589 -8.76 4.61 -0.27
C SER A 589 -9.28 4.07 1.05
N LYS A 590 -9.55 2.75 1.15
CA LYS A 590 -10.04 2.12 2.39
C LYS A 590 -8.98 2.08 3.51
N ASP A 591 -7.71 2.17 3.15
CA ASP A 591 -6.58 2.16 4.09
C ASP A 591 -6.17 3.60 4.47
N LEU A 592 -6.93 4.60 3.98
CA LEU A 592 -6.81 5.99 4.39
C LEU A 592 -7.44 6.16 5.78
N ASP A 593 -6.56 6.25 6.77
CA ASP A 593 -6.93 6.55 8.14
C ASP A 593 -7.38 8.00 8.27
N GLN A 594 -8.62 8.22 8.71
CA GLN A 594 -9.16 9.56 8.89
C GLN A 594 -8.39 10.33 9.99
N GLN A 595 -7.81 9.63 10.97
CA GLN A 595 -7.03 10.26 12.03
C GLN A 595 -5.81 11.01 11.48
N TYR A 596 -5.28 10.59 10.33
CA TYR A 596 -4.18 11.26 9.65
C TYR A 596 -4.45 12.75 9.42
N PHE A 597 -5.70 13.10 9.10
CA PHE A 597 -6.07 14.48 8.79
C PHE A 597 -6.04 15.41 10.01
N TYR A 598 -6.06 14.86 11.22
CA TYR A 598 -5.97 15.57 12.49
C TYR A 598 -4.55 15.60 13.05
N GLU A 599 -3.79 14.51 12.85
CA GLU A 599 -2.44 14.37 13.41
C GLU A 599 -1.33 14.99 12.55
N THR A 600 -1.49 14.98 11.22
CA THR A 600 -0.39 15.36 10.34
C THR A 600 -0.12 16.88 10.35
N PRO A 601 1.15 17.31 10.48
CA PRO A 601 1.51 18.71 10.24
C PRO A 601 1.55 19.08 8.74
N LEU A 602 1.42 18.10 7.84
CA LEU A 602 1.57 18.28 6.38
C LEU A 602 0.22 18.61 5.72
N GLY A 603 -0.16 19.89 5.73
CA GLY A 603 -1.46 20.35 5.27
C GLY A 603 -1.74 20.10 3.79
N GLU A 604 -0.79 20.38 2.91
CA GLU A 604 -0.92 20.16 1.47
C GLU A 604 -0.84 18.71 1.07
N TRP A 605 0.04 17.94 1.71
CA TRP A 605 0.10 16.50 1.49
C TRP A 605 -1.23 15.83 1.89
N SER A 606 -1.75 16.17 3.07
CA SER A 606 -3.07 15.76 3.56
C SER A 606 -4.20 16.09 2.58
N ARG A 607 -4.20 17.32 2.06
CA ARG A 607 -5.15 17.78 1.02
C ARG A 607 -4.98 17.03 -0.30
N MET A 608 -3.74 16.72 -0.69
CA MET A 608 -3.41 15.94 -1.87
C MET A 608 -3.96 14.52 -1.77
N LEU A 609 -3.80 13.84 -0.63
CA LEU A 609 -4.37 12.51 -0.42
C LEU A 609 -5.90 12.51 -0.61
N ARG A 610 -6.60 13.50 -0.03
CA ARG A 610 -8.05 13.65 -0.22
C ARG A 610 -8.42 13.86 -1.69
N ASN A 611 -7.78 14.81 -2.36
CA ASN A 611 -8.06 15.13 -3.76
C ASN A 611 -7.73 13.96 -4.70
N TYR A 612 -6.61 13.27 -4.44
CA TYR A 612 -6.21 12.07 -5.16
C TYR A 612 -7.26 10.97 -5.03
N PHE A 613 -7.65 10.60 -3.81
CA PHE A 613 -8.64 9.55 -3.59
C PHE A 613 -10.02 9.92 -4.12
N ALA A 614 -10.40 11.20 -4.04
CA ALA A 614 -11.62 11.71 -4.68
C ALA A 614 -11.59 11.53 -6.21
N ALA A 615 -10.43 11.74 -6.85
CA ALA A 615 -10.27 11.57 -8.29
C ALA A 615 -10.23 10.10 -8.74
N VAL A 616 -9.80 9.17 -7.89
CA VAL A 616 -9.65 7.74 -8.24
C VAL A 616 -10.71 6.82 -7.64
N THR A 617 -11.72 7.35 -6.94
CA THR A 617 -12.83 6.57 -6.36
C THR A 617 -14.17 6.83 -7.10
N PRO A 618 -14.96 5.79 -7.43
CA PRO A 618 -16.20 5.95 -8.21
C PRO A 618 -17.30 6.78 -7.53
N LYS A 619 -17.35 6.74 -6.19
CA LYS A 619 -18.15 7.66 -5.38
C LYS A 619 -17.18 8.64 -4.75
N PRO A 620 -17.10 9.90 -5.21
CA PRO A 620 -16.39 10.90 -4.45
C PRO A 620 -17.07 11.01 -3.08
N TRP A 621 -16.34 11.44 -2.06
CA TRP A 621 -16.86 11.56 -0.70
C TRP A 621 -17.91 12.70 -0.57
N THR A 622 -18.35 13.25 -1.70
CA THR A 622 -18.90 14.60 -1.88
C THR A 622 -19.89 14.69 -3.06
N GLY A 623 -20.79 13.71 -3.23
CA GLY A 623 -21.85 13.78 -4.24
C GLY A 623 -21.51 13.25 -5.65
N ASP A 624 -21.91 13.99 -6.69
CA ASP A 624 -22.01 13.50 -8.08
C ASP A 624 -20.72 12.83 -8.60
N PRO A 625 -20.85 11.72 -9.35
CA PRO A 625 -19.69 11.00 -9.88
C PRO A 625 -18.80 11.91 -10.75
N PRO A 626 -17.46 11.83 -10.62
CA PRO A 626 -16.57 12.59 -11.49
C PRO A 626 -16.81 12.19 -12.95
N PHE A 627 -16.68 13.16 -13.85
CA PHE A 627 -16.66 12.86 -15.29
C PHE A 627 -15.48 11.94 -15.55
N HIS A 628 -15.75 10.75 -16.10
CA HIS A 628 -14.86 9.59 -16.13
C HIS A 628 -14.62 8.92 -14.78
N SER A 629 -15.71 8.51 -14.14
CA SER A 629 -15.64 7.70 -12.92
C SER A 629 -14.77 6.45 -13.13
N PRO A 630 -13.95 6.09 -12.14
CA PRO A 630 -13.27 4.80 -12.10
C PRO A 630 -14.26 3.67 -12.35
N VAL A 631 -13.92 2.79 -13.29
CA VAL A 631 -14.71 1.60 -13.61
C VAL A 631 -14.19 0.46 -12.75
N ALA A 632 -15.07 -0.18 -11.99
CA ALA A 632 -14.72 -1.42 -11.31
C ALA A 632 -14.15 -2.40 -12.35
N PRO A 633 -12.95 -2.95 -12.14
CA PRO A 633 -12.32 -3.82 -13.12
C PRO A 633 -13.27 -4.95 -13.53
N LYS A 634 -13.48 -5.13 -14.83
CA LYS A 634 -14.24 -6.24 -15.39
C LYS A 634 -13.26 -7.23 -15.98
N ILE A 635 -13.40 -8.51 -15.65
CA ILE A 635 -12.45 -9.53 -16.06
C ILE A 635 -13.21 -10.63 -16.79
N ASN A 636 -12.76 -10.95 -17.99
CA ASN A 636 -13.22 -12.07 -18.80
C ASN A 636 -12.14 -13.15 -18.84
N VAL A 637 -12.52 -14.41 -18.68
CA VAL A 637 -11.62 -15.54 -18.96
C VAL A 637 -11.65 -15.80 -20.45
N VAL A 638 -10.53 -15.57 -21.13
CA VAL A 638 -10.41 -15.75 -22.58
C VAL A 638 -10.28 -17.23 -22.90
N THR A 639 -9.39 -17.92 -22.19
CA THR A 639 -9.22 -19.38 -22.24
C THR A 639 -8.50 -19.89 -20.99
N ARG A 640 -8.50 -21.20 -20.80
CA ARG A 640 -7.77 -21.90 -19.73
C ARG A 640 -7.17 -23.20 -20.26
N TYR A 641 -6.07 -23.62 -19.65
CA TYR A 641 -5.41 -24.88 -19.99
C TYR A 641 -4.80 -25.54 -18.74
N PRO A 642 -4.84 -26.87 -18.59
CA PRO A 642 -5.71 -27.79 -19.31
C PRO A 642 -7.19 -27.55 -19.00
N ALA A 643 -8.09 -28.05 -19.85
CA ALA A 643 -9.53 -27.94 -19.64
C ALA A 643 -10.06 -28.90 -18.54
N GLU A 644 -9.32 -29.98 -18.28
CA GLU A 644 -9.65 -31.06 -17.34
C GLU A 644 -8.84 -30.95 -16.03
N ALA A 645 -8.29 -32.08 -15.55
CA ALA A 645 -7.53 -32.14 -14.31
C ALA A 645 -6.14 -31.50 -14.46
N VAL A 646 -5.73 -30.77 -13.42
CA VAL A 646 -4.43 -30.13 -13.30
C VAL A 646 -3.54 -30.89 -12.32
N SER A 647 -2.23 -30.81 -12.50
CA SER A 647 -1.25 -31.43 -11.60
C SER A 647 0.08 -30.69 -11.65
N ILE A 648 1.01 -31.07 -10.78
CA ILE A 648 2.37 -30.50 -10.74
C ILE A 648 3.17 -30.75 -12.04
N VAL A 649 2.75 -31.72 -12.87
CA VAL A 649 3.30 -32.03 -14.20
C VAL A 649 2.37 -31.66 -15.36
N ASN A 650 1.17 -31.15 -15.07
CA ASN A 650 0.25 -30.55 -16.03
C ASN A 650 -0.38 -29.28 -15.43
N PRO A 651 0.42 -28.21 -15.27
CA PRO A 651 0.05 -27.02 -14.50
C PRO A 651 -1.07 -26.20 -15.15
N PHE A 652 -1.73 -25.38 -14.33
CA PHE A 652 -2.86 -24.57 -14.77
C PHE A 652 -2.40 -23.24 -15.37
N TYR A 653 -3.00 -22.87 -16.49
CA TYR A 653 -2.84 -21.60 -17.19
C TYR A 653 -4.21 -20.98 -17.41
N ILE A 654 -4.26 -19.66 -17.25
CA ILE A 654 -5.45 -18.87 -17.50
C ILE A 654 -5.07 -17.62 -18.29
N GLU A 655 -5.72 -17.43 -19.42
CA GLU A 655 -5.67 -16.17 -20.15
C GLU A 655 -6.89 -15.34 -19.76
N THR A 656 -6.65 -14.12 -19.32
CA THR A 656 -7.69 -13.19 -18.90
C THR A 656 -7.60 -11.90 -19.68
N GLU A 657 -8.76 -11.28 -19.88
CA GLU A 657 -8.92 -9.95 -20.44
C GLU A 657 -9.55 -9.07 -19.38
N THR A 658 -8.83 -8.03 -18.97
CA THR A 658 -9.25 -7.06 -17.96
C THR A 658 -9.59 -5.74 -18.62
N VAL A 659 -10.78 -5.22 -18.34
CA VAL A 659 -11.21 -3.87 -18.69
C VAL A 659 -11.28 -3.04 -17.42
N GLY A 660 -10.52 -1.94 -17.35
CA GLY A 660 -10.57 -1.08 -16.17
C GLY A 660 -9.86 0.25 -16.33
N ARG A 661 -10.03 1.11 -15.32
CA ARG A 661 -9.34 2.39 -15.17
C ARG A 661 -8.69 2.45 -13.81
N ASN A 662 -7.61 3.22 -13.70
CA ASN A 662 -6.94 3.46 -12.42
C ASN A 662 -6.59 2.15 -11.69
N ILE A 663 -6.20 1.12 -12.46
CA ILE A 663 -5.83 -0.19 -11.91
C ILE A 663 -4.52 0.00 -11.14
N ALA A 664 -4.58 -0.31 -9.86
CA ALA A 664 -3.42 -0.31 -8.98
C ALA A 664 -2.60 -1.57 -9.18
N TYR A 665 -3.24 -2.74 -9.20
CA TYR A 665 -2.58 -4.03 -9.37
C TYR A 665 -3.55 -5.16 -9.69
N ALA A 666 -3.03 -6.34 -10.01
CA ALA A 666 -3.76 -7.58 -9.86
C ALA A 666 -2.90 -8.70 -9.26
N ASP A 667 -3.59 -9.64 -8.62
CA ASP A 667 -3.01 -10.83 -8.03
C ASP A 667 -3.63 -12.07 -8.69
N LEU A 668 -2.79 -13.02 -9.11
CA LEU A 668 -3.24 -14.39 -9.36
C LEU A 668 -3.60 -15.01 -8.01
N THR A 669 -4.78 -15.61 -7.89
CA THR A 669 -5.27 -16.18 -6.63
C THR A 669 -5.51 -17.67 -6.76
N VAL A 670 -5.19 -18.43 -5.72
CA VAL A 670 -5.50 -19.85 -5.59
C VAL A 670 -6.20 -20.09 -4.27
N ASP A 671 -7.45 -20.54 -4.37
CA ASP A 671 -8.32 -20.77 -3.21
C ASP A 671 -8.71 -22.25 -3.13
N GLN A 672 -8.62 -22.85 -1.95
CA GLN A 672 -9.07 -24.21 -1.70
C GLN A 672 -10.53 -24.23 -1.22
N LEU A 673 -11.36 -25.04 -1.87
CA LEU A 673 -12.72 -25.32 -1.40
C LEU A 673 -12.68 -26.36 -0.27
N GLN A 674 -13.21 -25.99 0.89
CA GLN A 674 -13.26 -26.85 2.08
C GLN A 674 -14.52 -27.73 2.07
N ASP A 675 -14.50 -28.83 2.82
CA ASP A 675 -15.63 -29.77 2.94
C ASP A 675 -16.91 -29.13 3.51
N ASP A 676 -16.77 -28.07 4.31
CA ASP A 676 -17.87 -27.31 4.91
C ASP A 676 -18.45 -26.23 3.97
N GLY A 677 -17.92 -26.11 2.76
CA GLY A 677 -18.33 -25.12 1.75
C GLY A 677 -17.65 -23.76 1.87
N THR A 678 -16.78 -23.55 2.87
CA THR A 678 -15.94 -22.35 2.94
C THR A 678 -14.82 -22.40 1.90
N ILE A 679 -14.30 -21.23 1.54
CA ILE A 679 -13.22 -21.07 0.55
C ILE A 679 -12.06 -20.36 1.25
N THR A 680 -10.87 -20.95 1.21
CA THR A 680 -9.69 -20.41 1.88
C THR A 680 -8.62 -20.03 0.86
N ARG A 681 -8.09 -18.81 0.92
CA ARG A 681 -6.94 -18.37 0.11
C ARG A 681 -5.70 -19.14 0.57
N MET A 682 -5.07 -19.89 -0.34
CA MET A 682 -3.87 -20.67 -0.07
C MET A 682 -2.61 -20.05 -0.68
N TYR A 683 -2.77 -19.30 -1.76
CA TYR A 683 -1.66 -18.64 -2.44
C TYR A 683 -2.17 -17.47 -3.25
N ASP A 684 -1.39 -16.39 -3.29
CA ASP A 684 -1.51 -15.37 -4.31
C ASP A 684 -0.14 -14.89 -4.78
N ARG A 685 -0.16 -14.25 -5.95
CA ARG A 685 1.05 -13.68 -6.58
C ARG A 685 0.69 -12.38 -7.25
N ARG A 686 1.31 -11.29 -6.79
CA ARG A 686 1.27 -9.99 -7.45
C ARG A 686 1.82 -10.12 -8.86
N LEU A 687 1.04 -9.67 -9.84
CA LEU A 687 1.46 -9.67 -11.24
C LEU A 687 2.30 -8.43 -11.52
N LEU A 688 3.57 -8.65 -11.85
CA LEU A 688 4.54 -7.61 -12.14
C LEU A 688 5.13 -7.80 -13.54
N THR A 689 5.45 -6.68 -14.19
CA THR A 689 6.13 -6.63 -15.49
C THR A 689 7.61 -6.37 -15.28
N SER A 690 8.47 -7.23 -15.85
CA SER A 690 9.92 -7.03 -15.82
C SER A 690 10.33 -5.85 -16.71
N SER A 691 11.19 -4.98 -16.20
CA SER A 691 11.73 -3.81 -16.91
C SER A 691 13.14 -3.46 -16.42
N PHE A 692 13.70 -2.37 -16.95
CA PHE A 692 14.94 -1.77 -16.45
C PHE A 692 14.67 -0.32 -16.05
N ASP A 693 15.24 0.12 -14.92
CA ASP A 693 15.15 1.51 -14.48
C ASP A 693 16.10 2.43 -15.27
N GLU A 694 16.07 3.72 -14.96
CA GLU A 694 16.89 4.77 -15.58
C GLU A 694 18.40 4.55 -15.44
N ASN A 695 18.82 3.71 -14.49
CA ASN A 695 20.22 3.35 -14.24
C ASN A 695 20.60 2.00 -14.89
N GLY A 696 19.67 1.37 -15.62
CA GLY A 696 19.86 0.06 -16.25
C GLY A 696 19.75 -1.11 -15.29
N ASN A 697 19.25 -0.91 -14.07
CA ASN A 697 19.01 -2.00 -13.12
C ASN A 697 17.69 -2.68 -13.45
N PHE A 698 17.66 -4.01 -13.31
CA PHE A 698 16.43 -4.77 -13.46
C PHE A 698 15.42 -4.40 -12.37
N VAL A 699 14.19 -4.10 -12.77
CA VAL A 699 13.07 -3.77 -11.86
C VAL A 699 11.82 -4.54 -12.25
N ARG A 700 10.99 -4.87 -11.26
CA ARG A 700 9.65 -5.42 -11.48
C ARG A 700 8.61 -4.35 -11.19
N LEU A 701 7.85 -3.97 -12.21
CA LEU A 701 6.91 -2.87 -12.15
C LEU A 701 5.48 -3.38 -12.17
N ASN A 702 4.68 -2.82 -11.29
CA ASN A 702 3.25 -2.94 -11.32
C ASN A 702 2.69 -2.00 -12.40
N GLN A 703 2.50 -2.56 -13.59
CA GLN A 703 2.13 -1.83 -14.79
C GLN A 703 0.81 -2.37 -15.32
N TRP A 704 -0.23 -1.54 -15.24
CA TRP A 704 -1.55 -1.84 -15.76
C TRP A 704 -2.02 -0.74 -16.69
N ASN A 705 -2.71 -1.16 -17.75
CA ASN A 705 -3.16 -0.23 -18.77
C ASN A 705 -4.58 0.23 -18.46
N GLN A 706 -4.87 1.51 -18.68
CA GLN A 706 -6.28 1.91 -18.81
C GLN A 706 -6.87 1.31 -20.09
N GLY A 707 -8.16 0.98 -20.05
CA GLY A 707 -8.84 0.30 -21.14
C GLY A 707 -8.72 -1.21 -21.00
N VAL A 708 -8.33 -1.89 -22.09
CA VAL A 708 -8.24 -3.36 -22.16
C VAL A 708 -6.80 -3.83 -21.96
N THR A 709 -6.60 -4.81 -21.08
CA THR A 709 -5.33 -5.51 -20.91
C THR A 709 -5.53 -7.02 -20.88
N THR A 710 -4.75 -7.77 -21.65
CA THR A 710 -4.76 -9.24 -21.66
C THR A 710 -3.54 -9.80 -20.92
N TYR A 711 -3.74 -10.80 -20.07
CA TYR A 711 -2.67 -11.49 -19.33
C TYR A 711 -2.83 -13.00 -19.38
N LEU A 712 -1.74 -13.69 -19.72
CA LEU A 712 -1.59 -15.13 -19.51
C LEU A 712 -0.85 -15.36 -18.19
N GLN A 713 -1.46 -16.11 -17.28
CA GLN A 713 -0.91 -16.44 -15.97
C GLN A 713 -0.93 -17.94 -15.73
N ASN A 714 -0.08 -18.39 -14.81
CA ASN A 714 0.05 -19.80 -14.48
C ASN A 714 0.13 -20.05 -12.98
N TRP A 715 -0.41 -21.19 -12.56
CA TRP A 715 -0.17 -21.78 -11.26
C TRP A 715 0.52 -23.13 -11.45
N SER A 716 1.71 -23.28 -10.86
CA SER A 716 2.51 -24.52 -10.93
C SER A 716 1.92 -25.69 -10.15
N VAL A 717 0.76 -25.51 -9.50
CA VAL A 717 0.10 -26.51 -8.64
C VAL A 717 0.92 -26.86 -7.40
N ALA A 718 1.75 -25.92 -6.96
CA ALA A 718 2.48 -25.98 -5.70
C ALA A 718 1.92 -24.96 -4.70
N LEU A 719 1.96 -25.31 -3.42
CA LEU A 719 1.53 -24.47 -2.29
C LEU A 719 2.60 -24.50 -1.19
N PRO A 720 2.70 -23.44 -0.35
CA PRO A 720 3.61 -23.43 0.78
C PRO A 720 3.12 -24.38 1.88
N ILE A 721 4.04 -25.15 2.44
CA ILE A 721 3.83 -25.97 3.64
C ILE A 721 4.73 -25.43 4.75
N VAL A 722 4.19 -25.29 5.96
CA VAL A 722 4.89 -24.78 7.14
C VAL A 722 4.92 -25.86 8.22
N THR A 723 6.06 -26.01 8.90
CA THR A 723 6.27 -27.00 9.96
C THR A 723 7.12 -26.50 11.14
N ASP A 724 6.77 -26.98 12.33
CA ASP A 724 7.58 -26.90 13.56
C ASP A 724 8.41 -28.19 13.81
N GLY A 725 8.48 -29.09 12.81
CA GLY A 725 9.09 -30.43 12.90
C GLY A 725 8.15 -31.53 13.40
N THR A 726 7.00 -31.19 13.98
CA THR A 726 5.97 -32.14 14.46
C THR A 726 4.65 -31.95 13.72
N ASN A 727 4.12 -30.74 13.71
CA ASN A 727 2.94 -30.31 12.99
C ASN A 727 3.35 -29.78 11.62
N THR A 728 2.59 -30.11 10.58
CA THR A 728 2.86 -29.72 9.20
C THR A 728 1.55 -29.44 8.49
N HIS A 729 1.38 -28.22 7.99
CA HIS A 729 0.15 -27.78 7.31
C HIS A 729 0.48 -26.92 6.10
N PHE A 730 -0.42 -26.94 5.10
CA PHE A 730 -0.41 -25.91 4.06
C PHE A 730 -0.90 -24.60 4.65
N GLU A 731 -0.13 -23.55 4.46
CA GLU A 731 -0.42 -22.21 4.98
C GLU A 731 -0.35 -21.19 3.86
N TYR A 732 -1.06 -20.08 4.00
CA TYR A 732 -0.88 -18.91 3.16
C TYR A 732 0.35 -18.12 3.63
N LEU A 733 1.29 -17.89 2.71
CA LEU A 733 2.44 -17.02 2.94
C LEU A 733 2.33 -15.79 2.04
N ASN A 734 2.55 -14.60 2.61
CA ASN A 734 2.81 -13.39 1.83
C ASN A 734 4.26 -13.43 1.35
N ILE A 735 4.46 -13.79 0.08
CA ILE A 735 5.80 -13.97 -0.50
C ILE A 735 6.13 -12.74 -1.34
N GLY A 736 7.08 -11.94 -0.83
CA GLY A 736 7.72 -10.85 -1.55
C GLY A 736 8.86 -11.34 -2.46
N GLU A 737 9.68 -10.42 -2.98
CA GLU A 737 10.80 -10.80 -3.87
C GLU A 737 11.82 -11.72 -3.20
N ASP A 738 12.18 -11.49 -1.93
CA ASP A 738 13.21 -12.26 -1.21
C ASP A 738 12.86 -12.55 0.26
N ILE A 739 11.60 -12.36 0.67
CA ILE A 739 11.13 -12.66 2.02
C ILE A 739 9.73 -13.26 1.95
N ALA A 740 9.50 -14.32 2.73
CA ALA A 740 8.17 -14.86 2.95
C ALA A 740 7.69 -14.46 4.35
N ALA A 741 6.41 -14.18 4.50
CA ALA A 741 5.82 -13.78 5.77
C ALA A 741 4.58 -14.61 6.08
N LEU A 742 4.50 -15.06 7.32
CA LEU A 742 3.38 -15.81 7.88
C LEU A 742 2.73 -14.99 8.99
N GLU A 743 1.47 -14.63 8.79
CA GLU A 743 0.69 -13.88 9.77
C GLU A 743 0.05 -14.84 10.77
N GLY A 744 0.05 -14.45 12.04
CA GLY A 744 -0.58 -15.21 13.10
C GLY A 744 -0.58 -14.45 14.41
N ARG A 745 -0.75 -15.20 15.49
CA ARG A 745 -0.69 -14.72 16.86
C ARG A 745 0.02 -15.74 17.73
N TYR A 746 0.68 -15.30 18.79
CA TYR A 746 1.31 -16.19 19.75
C TYR A 746 0.86 -15.91 21.18
N ARG A 747 1.02 -16.91 22.04
CA ARG A 747 0.91 -16.76 23.50
C ARG A 747 1.97 -17.59 24.20
N LEU A 748 2.44 -17.09 25.34
CA LEU A 748 3.36 -17.82 26.21
C LEU A 748 2.68 -19.10 26.76
N PRO A 749 3.43 -20.15 27.12
CA PRO A 749 2.88 -21.44 27.56
C PRO A 749 1.81 -21.33 28.65
N ASP A 750 2.05 -20.44 29.62
CA ASP A 750 1.20 -20.21 30.79
C ASP A 750 0.31 -18.97 30.66
N SER A 751 0.39 -18.22 29.55
CA SER A 751 -0.43 -17.04 29.30
C SER A 751 -1.70 -17.37 28.51
N GLN A 752 -2.76 -16.57 28.72
CA GLN A 752 -4.00 -16.60 27.93
C GLN A 752 -4.10 -15.41 26.97
N ILE A 753 -3.10 -14.53 26.98
CA ILE A 753 -3.05 -13.32 26.17
C ILE A 753 -2.38 -13.66 24.85
N TRP A 754 -3.04 -13.26 23.76
CA TRP A 754 -2.55 -13.45 22.41
C TRP A 754 -1.99 -12.14 21.90
N ASN A 755 -0.85 -12.23 21.24
CA ASN A 755 -0.18 -11.12 20.60
C ASN A 755 -0.09 -11.38 19.10
N ASP A 756 -0.59 -10.45 18.29
CA ASP A 756 -0.55 -10.56 16.84
C ASP A 756 0.87 -10.33 16.34
N VAL A 757 1.32 -11.19 15.44
CA VAL A 757 2.69 -11.19 14.92
C VAL A 757 2.75 -11.56 13.45
N THR A 758 3.77 -11.04 12.77
CA THR A 758 4.23 -11.56 11.49
C THR A 758 5.55 -12.29 11.67
N VAL A 759 5.57 -13.57 11.30
CA VAL A 759 6.80 -14.36 11.24
C VAL A 759 7.40 -14.19 9.85
N THR A 760 8.57 -13.59 9.78
CA THR A 760 9.34 -13.51 8.54
C THR A 760 10.21 -14.75 8.39
N LEU A 761 10.25 -15.29 7.18
CA LEU A 761 10.92 -16.52 6.79
C LEU A 761 11.86 -16.21 5.63
N SER A 762 13.03 -16.87 5.59
CA SER A 762 13.94 -16.73 4.47
C SER A 762 13.29 -17.22 3.17
N PHE A 763 13.68 -16.63 2.05
CA PHE A 763 13.26 -17.09 0.73
C PHE A 763 14.42 -16.99 -0.25
N ASP A 764 14.86 -18.13 -0.77
CA ASP A 764 15.91 -18.22 -1.78
C ASP A 764 15.36 -18.43 -3.21
N GLY A 765 14.04 -18.32 -3.37
CA GLY A 765 13.36 -18.42 -4.67
C GLY A 765 12.84 -19.81 -5.04
N ILE A 766 13.37 -20.91 -4.47
CA ILE A 766 13.09 -22.26 -5.02
C ILE A 766 12.81 -23.33 -3.95
N LEU A 767 13.46 -23.32 -2.78
CA LEU A 767 13.50 -24.52 -1.91
C LEU A 767 12.80 -24.38 -0.55
N GLY A 768 12.46 -23.16 -0.15
CA GLY A 768 11.81 -22.87 1.13
C GLY A 768 12.66 -21.98 2.03
N GLY A 769 12.44 -22.06 3.34
CA GLY A 769 13.20 -21.26 4.29
C GLY A 769 12.88 -21.51 5.74
N ILE A 770 13.55 -20.76 6.61
CA ILE A 770 13.44 -20.84 8.06
C ILE A 770 13.09 -19.48 8.64
N THR A 771 12.62 -19.48 9.88
CA THR A 771 12.31 -18.26 10.63
C THR A 771 13.53 -17.36 10.68
N GLN A 772 13.30 -16.10 10.35
CA GLN A 772 14.29 -15.03 10.40
C GLN A 772 14.01 -14.16 11.61
N ARG A 773 12.77 -13.66 11.72
CA ARG A 773 12.33 -12.75 12.78
C ARG A 773 10.84 -12.86 13.02
N VAL A 774 10.44 -12.44 14.21
CA VAL A 774 9.04 -12.22 14.56
C VAL A 774 8.85 -10.72 14.77
N ILE A 775 7.84 -10.17 14.10
CA ILE A 775 7.47 -8.77 14.21
C ILE A 775 6.14 -8.72 14.94
N ASN A 776 6.12 -8.12 16.12
CA ASN A 776 4.89 -7.85 16.82
C ASN A 776 4.13 -6.69 16.20
N LYS A 777 2.81 -6.83 16.19
CA LYS A 777 1.85 -5.80 15.80
C LYS A 777 1.08 -5.42 17.05
N ALA A 778 1.19 -4.16 17.46
CA ALA A 778 0.36 -3.64 18.53
C ALA A 778 -1.11 -3.65 18.08
N GLU A 779 -2.00 -4.18 18.92
CA GLU A 779 -3.43 -4.14 18.68
C GLU A 779 -3.94 -2.70 18.63
N GLY A 780 -4.77 -2.35 17.65
CA GLY A 780 -5.45 -1.05 17.58
C GLY A 780 -4.66 0.08 16.89
N ASN A 781 -3.37 -0.10 16.59
CA ASN A 781 -2.57 0.86 15.83
C ASN A 781 -1.60 0.15 14.86
N SER A 782 -0.77 0.89 14.13
CA SER A 782 0.23 0.32 13.20
C SER A 782 1.64 0.24 13.78
N ALA A 783 1.78 0.26 15.11
CA ALA A 783 3.07 0.19 15.78
C ALA A 783 3.66 -1.22 15.66
N LEU A 784 4.95 -1.26 15.34
CA LEU A 784 5.68 -2.50 15.11
C LEU A 784 6.90 -2.55 16.03
N ALA A 785 7.29 -3.77 16.37
CA ALA A 785 8.60 -4.04 16.93
C ALA A 785 9.04 -5.48 16.68
N VAL A 786 10.33 -5.73 16.80
CA VAL A 786 10.90 -7.06 16.59
C VAL A 786 11.10 -7.74 17.93
N ILE A 787 10.58 -8.96 18.05
CA ILE A 787 10.56 -9.71 19.30
C ILE A 787 11.13 -11.12 19.11
N GLN A 788 11.39 -11.79 20.22
CA GLN A 788 11.65 -13.23 20.26
C GLN A 788 10.48 -13.94 20.92
N ILE A 789 9.95 -14.98 20.28
CA ILE A 789 8.96 -15.86 20.90
C ILE A 789 9.71 -16.93 21.70
N PRO A 790 9.45 -17.10 23.00
CA PRO A 790 10.06 -18.16 23.80
C PRO A 790 9.69 -19.56 23.29
N ALA A 791 10.65 -20.48 23.26
CA ALA A 791 10.40 -21.87 22.91
C ALA A 791 9.34 -22.51 23.85
N GLY A 792 8.46 -23.33 23.28
CA GLY A 792 7.30 -23.89 23.96
C GLY A 792 6.04 -23.03 23.92
N SER A 793 6.14 -21.76 23.50
CA SER A 793 4.97 -20.91 23.23
C SER A 793 4.08 -21.51 22.16
N ILE A 794 2.79 -21.14 22.16
CA ILE A 794 1.86 -21.57 21.13
C ILE A 794 1.75 -20.45 20.10
N PHE A 795 2.06 -20.77 18.85
CA PHE A 795 1.82 -19.91 17.70
C PHE A 795 0.62 -20.43 16.92
N GLN A 796 -0.29 -19.55 16.52
CA GLN A 796 -1.47 -19.87 15.73
C GLN A 796 -1.51 -19.00 14.49
N THR A 797 -1.56 -19.60 13.30
CA THR A 797 -1.64 -18.87 12.03
C THR A 797 -3.00 -18.22 11.86
N TYR A 798 -3.11 -17.26 10.94
CA TYR A 798 -4.40 -16.86 10.39
C TYR A 798 -4.71 -17.59 9.08
N LYS A 799 -5.97 -18.02 8.93
CA LYS A 799 -6.57 -18.50 7.68
C LYS A 799 -7.39 -17.38 7.04
N TYR A 800 -7.41 -17.33 5.72
CA TYR A 800 -8.03 -16.23 4.98
C TYR A 800 -9.25 -16.73 4.21
N LEU A 801 -10.45 -16.45 4.74
CA LEU A 801 -11.71 -16.81 4.09
C LEU A 801 -12.02 -15.87 2.94
N VAL A 802 -12.35 -16.42 1.77
CA VAL A 802 -12.56 -15.67 0.53
C VAL A 802 -14.03 -15.33 0.38
N THR A 803 -14.31 -14.04 0.21
CA THR A 803 -15.65 -13.51 -0.06
C THR A 803 -15.98 -13.53 -1.57
N GLY A 804 -17.23 -13.26 -1.92
CA GLY A 804 -17.70 -13.34 -3.31
C GLY A 804 -17.00 -12.40 -4.31
N ASP A 805 -16.40 -11.31 -3.82
CA ASP A 805 -15.66 -10.33 -4.62
C ASP A 805 -14.13 -10.55 -4.60
N GLY A 806 -13.68 -11.69 -4.06
CA GLY A 806 -12.27 -12.11 -4.00
C GLY A 806 -11.48 -11.53 -2.83
N ARG A 807 -12.06 -10.66 -2.01
CA ARG A 807 -11.44 -10.15 -0.78
C ARG A 807 -11.41 -11.22 0.30
N VAL A 808 -10.50 -11.07 1.26
CA VAL A 808 -10.31 -12.02 2.34
C VAL A 808 -10.63 -11.44 3.71
N SER A 809 -11.11 -12.30 4.61
CA SER A 809 -11.19 -12.03 6.06
C SER A 809 -10.34 -13.04 6.81
N ALA A 810 -9.46 -12.55 7.68
CA ALA A 810 -8.64 -13.40 8.53
C ALA A 810 -9.49 -14.06 9.63
N VAL A 811 -9.27 -15.34 9.88
CA VAL A 811 -9.81 -16.14 10.99
C VAL A 811 -8.71 -16.99 11.59
N GLU A 812 -8.92 -17.52 12.78
CA GLU A 812 -7.95 -18.36 13.47
C GLU A 812 -7.63 -19.65 12.69
N GLY A 813 -6.34 -19.96 12.58
CA GLY A 813 -5.80 -21.03 11.76
C GLY A 813 -5.20 -22.19 12.57
N ASN A 814 -4.17 -22.82 11.99
CA ASN A 814 -3.52 -23.99 12.59
C ASN A 814 -2.57 -23.56 13.71
N SER A 815 -2.33 -24.47 14.65
CA SER A 815 -1.44 -24.22 15.79
C SER A 815 -0.13 -24.98 15.68
N TYR A 816 0.93 -24.34 16.14
CA TYR A 816 2.30 -24.83 16.19
C TYR A 816 2.87 -24.60 17.58
N THR A 817 3.80 -25.46 17.99
CA THR A 817 4.63 -25.21 19.17
C THR A 817 5.88 -24.51 18.70
N TRP A 818 6.16 -23.32 19.24
CA TRP A 818 7.35 -22.56 18.87
C TRP A 818 8.62 -23.30 19.32
N THR A 819 9.56 -23.52 18.40
CA THR A 819 10.84 -24.19 18.68
C THR A 819 11.96 -23.17 18.85
N GLU A 820 13.15 -23.62 19.28
CA GLU A 820 14.34 -22.75 19.33
C GLU A 820 14.69 -22.16 17.96
N ASP A 821 14.48 -22.92 16.89
CA ASP A 821 14.73 -22.50 15.49
C ASP A 821 13.49 -21.86 14.83
N GLY A 822 12.38 -21.71 15.57
CA GLY A 822 11.09 -21.24 15.07
C GLY A 822 10.39 -22.23 14.12
N LEU A 823 9.88 -21.72 13.01
CA LEU A 823 9.20 -22.47 11.95
C LEU A 823 10.06 -22.58 10.69
N SER A 824 9.83 -23.63 9.90
CA SER A 824 10.39 -23.78 8.55
C SER A 824 9.29 -24.00 7.52
N TRP A 825 9.58 -23.69 6.26
CA TRP A 825 8.62 -23.82 5.17
C TRP A 825 9.28 -24.26 3.87
N LYS A 826 8.47 -24.78 2.93
CA LYS A 826 8.86 -25.02 1.52
C LYS A 826 7.65 -25.14 0.61
N PHE A 827 7.84 -25.11 -0.70
CA PHE A 827 6.79 -25.47 -1.64
C PHE A 827 6.63 -26.99 -1.72
N MET A 828 5.39 -27.46 -1.76
CA MET A 828 5.02 -28.86 -2.03
C MET A 828 3.88 -28.91 -3.05
N PRO A 829 3.71 -30.01 -3.81
CA PRO A 829 2.53 -30.21 -4.63
C PRO A 829 1.25 -30.04 -3.81
N ALA A 830 0.28 -29.31 -4.35
CA ALA A 830 -1.01 -29.12 -3.71
C ALA A 830 -1.72 -30.47 -3.51
N LEU A 831 -2.55 -30.58 -2.46
CA LEU A 831 -3.35 -31.77 -2.22
C LEU A 831 -4.36 -31.96 -3.37
N SER A 832 -4.62 -33.21 -3.77
CA SER A 832 -5.70 -33.52 -4.71
C SER A 832 -7.04 -33.03 -4.17
N GLY A 833 -7.84 -32.39 -5.01
CA GLY A 833 -9.08 -31.73 -4.60
C GLY A 833 -9.50 -30.60 -5.52
N ASN A 834 -10.52 -29.86 -5.12
CA ASN A 834 -11.07 -28.75 -5.91
C ASN A 834 -10.52 -27.40 -5.43
N TYR A 835 -10.06 -26.60 -6.38
CA TYR A 835 -9.52 -25.27 -6.16
C TYR A 835 -10.20 -24.29 -7.10
N ASN A 836 -10.27 -23.03 -6.67
CA ASN A 836 -10.57 -21.92 -7.54
C ASN A 836 -9.27 -21.21 -7.88
N VAL A 837 -8.96 -21.08 -9.16
CA VAL A 837 -7.80 -20.30 -9.63
C VAL A 837 -8.33 -19.12 -10.42
N GLY A 838 -7.87 -17.92 -10.09
CA GLY A 838 -8.51 -16.70 -10.56
C GLY A 838 -7.61 -15.49 -10.58
N LEU A 839 -8.18 -14.36 -10.99
CA LEU A 839 -7.52 -13.07 -11.01
C LEU A 839 -8.34 -12.07 -10.19
N LEU A 840 -7.68 -11.44 -9.21
CA LEU A 840 -8.23 -10.32 -8.44
C LEU A 840 -7.54 -9.03 -8.89
N VAL A 841 -8.27 -8.15 -9.56
CA VAL A 841 -7.76 -6.85 -10.03
C VAL A 841 -8.28 -5.76 -9.09
N THR A 842 -7.40 -4.91 -8.58
CA THR A 842 -7.74 -3.80 -7.68
C THR A 842 -7.40 -2.46 -8.32
N ALA A 843 -8.34 -1.50 -8.25
CA ALA A 843 -8.11 -0.10 -8.61
C ALA A 843 -7.63 0.75 -7.41
N PHE A 844 -7.02 1.91 -7.67
CA PHE A 844 -6.53 2.84 -6.64
C PHE A 844 -7.63 3.27 -5.65
N GLY A 845 -8.87 3.46 -6.13
CA GLY A 845 -10.04 3.74 -5.29
C GLY A 845 -10.57 2.55 -4.49
N GLY A 846 -9.89 1.39 -4.52
CA GLY A 846 -10.21 0.20 -3.75
C GLY A 846 -11.29 -0.71 -4.34
N THR A 847 -11.93 -0.33 -5.46
CA THR A 847 -12.84 -1.24 -6.18
C THR A 847 -12.09 -2.42 -6.78
N THR A 848 -12.72 -3.59 -6.73
CA THR A 848 -12.13 -4.85 -7.22
C THR A 848 -12.96 -5.44 -8.35
N GLY A 849 -12.26 -6.11 -9.26
CA GLY A 849 -12.82 -7.10 -10.18
C GLY A 849 -12.28 -8.47 -9.81
N PHE A 850 -13.12 -9.50 -9.84
CA PHE A 850 -12.70 -10.86 -9.50
C PHE A 850 -13.33 -11.87 -10.44
N VAL A 851 -12.50 -12.74 -11.00
CA VAL A 851 -12.94 -13.93 -11.75
C VAL A 851 -12.19 -15.14 -11.26
N ARG A 852 -12.83 -16.31 -11.31
CA ARG A 852 -12.23 -17.57 -10.87
C ARG A 852 -12.79 -18.74 -11.66
N GLU A 853 -11.92 -19.70 -11.91
CA GLU A 853 -12.22 -20.96 -12.55
C GLU A 853 -12.10 -22.09 -11.54
N LEU A 854 -13.12 -22.96 -11.48
CA LEU A 854 -13.02 -24.19 -10.71
C LEU A 854 -12.13 -25.18 -11.46
N VAL A 855 -11.16 -25.72 -10.74
CA VAL A 855 -10.14 -26.64 -11.24
C VAL A 855 -10.00 -27.83 -10.29
N THR A 856 -9.88 -29.03 -10.84
CA THR A 856 -9.64 -30.25 -10.05
C THR A 856 -8.17 -30.62 -10.12
N VAL A 857 -7.49 -30.58 -8.99
CA VAL A 857 -6.09 -30.99 -8.83
C VAL A 857 -6.03 -32.50 -8.60
N ASN A 858 -5.15 -33.19 -9.32
CA ASN A 858 -4.79 -34.58 -9.08
C ASN A 858 -3.27 -34.79 -9.12
N ASN A 859 -2.66 -34.93 -7.94
CA ASN A 859 -1.24 -35.24 -7.78
C ASN A 859 -1.00 -36.70 -7.32
N GLU A 860 -2.01 -37.57 -7.39
CA GLU A 860 -1.86 -38.97 -6.94
C GLU A 860 -0.85 -39.73 -7.82
N GLY A 861 0.14 -40.35 -7.20
CA GLY A 861 1.16 -41.16 -7.89
C GLY A 861 2.25 -40.37 -8.62
N ILE A 862 2.21 -39.04 -8.57
CA ILE A 862 3.20 -38.17 -9.22
C ILE A 862 4.36 -37.89 -8.26
N ALA A 863 5.59 -37.95 -8.76
CA ALA A 863 6.77 -37.67 -7.93
C ALA A 863 6.77 -36.20 -7.45
N PRO A 864 6.92 -35.93 -6.14
CA PRO A 864 6.71 -34.59 -5.59
C PRO A 864 7.82 -33.58 -5.93
N ASN A 865 8.98 -34.08 -6.37
CA ASN A 865 10.12 -33.28 -6.79
C ASN A 865 10.06 -32.86 -8.27
N LEU A 866 8.97 -33.20 -8.99
CA LEU A 866 8.75 -32.75 -10.35
C LEU A 866 8.03 -31.40 -10.38
N ARG A 867 8.32 -30.64 -11.42
CA ARG A 867 7.58 -29.46 -11.88
C ARG A 867 7.39 -29.59 -13.38
N ALA A 868 6.53 -28.76 -13.96
CA ALA A 868 6.46 -28.62 -15.41
C ALA A 868 6.17 -27.18 -15.82
N GLU A 869 6.45 -26.89 -17.08
CA GLU A 869 6.12 -25.63 -17.73
C GLU A 869 5.40 -25.92 -19.06
N THR A 870 4.27 -25.25 -19.26
CA THR A 870 3.49 -25.35 -20.50
C THR A 870 3.81 -24.21 -21.45
N ARG A 871 3.82 -24.53 -22.74
CA ARG A 871 3.94 -23.64 -23.87
C ARG A 871 2.70 -23.77 -24.75
N PRO A 872 1.64 -22.99 -24.45
CA PRO A 872 0.38 -23.03 -25.20
C PRO A 872 0.53 -22.67 -26.67
N ASP A 873 1.49 -21.80 -26.99
CA ASP A 873 1.80 -21.35 -28.35
C ASP A 873 2.33 -22.46 -29.26
N VAL A 874 2.93 -23.52 -28.68
CA VAL A 874 3.47 -24.66 -29.44
C VAL A 874 2.81 -25.99 -29.08
N GLY A 875 1.94 -26.03 -28.07
CA GLY A 875 1.16 -27.20 -27.71
C GLY A 875 1.89 -28.26 -26.86
N VAL A 876 2.79 -27.85 -25.95
CA VAL A 876 3.56 -28.82 -25.13
C VAL A 876 3.70 -28.41 -23.66
N THR A 877 3.66 -29.38 -22.75
CA THR A 877 4.06 -29.25 -21.35
C THR A 877 5.29 -30.09 -21.08
N ILE A 878 6.33 -29.49 -20.51
CA ILE A 878 7.65 -30.09 -20.35
C ILE A 878 7.93 -30.29 -18.85
N PRO A 879 8.21 -31.52 -18.38
CA PRO A 879 8.59 -31.78 -17.00
C PRO A 879 10.05 -31.39 -16.72
N ARG A 880 10.34 -31.09 -15.46
CA ARG A 880 11.69 -30.91 -14.91
C ARG A 880 11.71 -31.26 -13.42
N PHE A 881 12.91 -31.36 -12.84
CA PHE A 881 13.03 -31.37 -11.38
C PHE A 881 12.83 -29.96 -10.80
N GLU A 882 12.30 -29.89 -9.57
CA GLU A 882 12.07 -28.63 -8.87
C GLU A 882 13.35 -27.82 -8.63
N THR A 883 14.50 -28.51 -8.49
CA THR A 883 15.83 -27.93 -8.32
C THR A 883 16.43 -27.38 -9.61
N TRP A 884 15.85 -27.69 -10.77
CA TRP A 884 16.30 -27.16 -12.05
C TRP A 884 15.75 -25.75 -12.27
N THR A 885 16.41 -24.97 -13.12
CA THR A 885 15.92 -23.64 -13.50
C THR A 885 14.58 -23.74 -14.22
N PRO A 886 13.65 -22.78 -14.05
CA PRO A 886 12.43 -22.73 -14.85
C PRO A 886 12.75 -22.64 -16.35
N LEU A 887 11.86 -23.20 -17.18
CA LEU A 887 11.99 -23.15 -18.65
C LEU A 887 12.13 -21.70 -19.12
N SER A 888 13.20 -21.40 -19.85
CA SER A 888 13.52 -20.06 -20.35
C SER A 888 13.96 -20.09 -21.80
N PHE A 889 13.79 -18.97 -22.53
CA PHE A 889 14.27 -18.83 -23.89
C PHE A 889 15.73 -18.35 -23.89
N ASN A 890 16.63 -19.09 -24.52
CA ASN A 890 17.97 -18.64 -24.84
C ASN A 890 18.01 -18.26 -26.33
N PRO A 891 18.06 -16.97 -26.70
CA PRO A 891 18.03 -16.54 -28.11
C PRO A 891 19.32 -16.83 -28.88
N ASN A 892 20.45 -17.01 -28.21
CA ASN A 892 21.79 -17.13 -28.83
C ASN A 892 22.42 -18.47 -28.49
N PHE A 893 21.63 -19.54 -28.47
CA PHE A 893 22.07 -20.84 -27.98
C PHE A 893 23.11 -21.50 -28.91
N ALA A 894 22.97 -21.32 -30.22
CA ALA A 894 23.93 -21.78 -31.22
C ALA A 894 23.96 -20.82 -32.41
N VAL A 895 25.01 -20.89 -33.24
CA VAL A 895 25.12 -20.09 -34.46
C VAL A 895 25.00 -21.00 -35.67
N ASN A 896 23.96 -20.77 -36.48
CA ASN A 896 23.79 -21.41 -37.77
C ASN A 896 24.47 -20.58 -38.88
N PRO A 897 25.30 -21.18 -39.76
CA PRO A 897 25.96 -20.46 -40.85
C PRO A 897 25.02 -19.74 -41.82
N ASP A 898 23.80 -20.27 -42.01
CA ASP A 898 22.84 -19.79 -42.98
C ASP A 898 21.76 -18.88 -42.35
N TYR A 899 21.42 -19.10 -41.07
CA TYR A 899 20.31 -18.41 -40.38
C TYR A 899 20.74 -17.46 -39.24
N GLY A 900 22.02 -17.46 -38.85
CA GLY A 900 22.51 -16.65 -37.73
C GLY A 900 22.24 -17.30 -36.37
N ASP A 901 21.97 -16.48 -35.35
CA ASP A 901 21.72 -16.96 -33.99
C ASP A 901 20.44 -17.80 -33.90
N VAL A 902 20.57 -18.99 -33.34
CA VAL A 902 19.47 -19.94 -33.14
C VAL A 902 19.08 -19.95 -31.67
N GLY A 903 17.81 -19.62 -31.42
CA GLY A 903 17.23 -19.64 -30.09
C GLY A 903 16.53 -20.97 -29.76
N VAL A 904 16.63 -21.41 -28.51
CA VAL A 904 15.94 -22.60 -27.98
C VAL A 904 15.31 -22.30 -26.63
N TYR A 905 14.31 -23.10 -26.25
CA TYR A 905 13.85 -23.12 -24.86
C TYR A 905 14.58 -24.19 -24.08
N GLN A 906 15.05 -23.86 -22.88
CA GLN A 906 15.79 -24.80 -22.06
C GLN A 906 15.49 -24.66 -20.57
N THR A 907 15.66 -25.78 -19.86
CA THR A 907 15.80 -25.86 -18.40
C THR A 907 17.09 -26.58 -18.10
N ASN A 908 17.80 -26.13 -17.07
CA ASN A 908 19.11 -26.65 -16.72
C ASN A 908 19.21 -27.12 -15.28
N ASP A 909 19.95 -28.21 -15.10
CA ASP A 909 20.48 -28.68 -13.82
C ASP A 909 21.69 -27.80 -13.44
N PRO A 910 21.57 -26.93 -12.43
CA PRO A 910 22.65 -26.03 -12.05
C PRO A 910 23.90 -26.77 -11.54
N GLU A 911 23.74 -28.00 -11.04
CA GLU A 911 24.82 -28.76 -10.39
C GLU A 911 25.46 -29.79 -11.31
N ASN A 912 24.67 -30.47 -12.16
CA ASN A 912 25.12 -31.65 -12.89
C ASN A 912 25.22 -31.46 -14.41
N SER A 913 25.01 -30.24 -14.92
CA SER A 913 25.17 -29.91 -16.36
C SER A 913 24.28 -30.74 -17.30
N ASN A 914 23.12 -31.19 -16.81
CA ASN A 914 22.05 -31.77 -17.64
C ASN A 914 21.14 -30.65 -18.14
N LEU A 915 20.57 -30.84 -19.33
CA LEU A 915 19.62 -29.90 -19.93
C LEU A 915 18.43 -30.65 -20.49
N VAL A 916 17.26 -30.01 -20.43
CA VAL A 916 16.18 -30.32 -21.36
C VAL A 916 16.04 -29.16 -22.32
N VAL A 917 16.04 -29.46 -23.62
CA VAL A 917 15.99 -28.46 -24.68
C VAL A 917 14.82 -28.74 -25.62
N LEU A 918 14.07 -27.69 -25.95
CA LEU A 918 13.05 -27.68 -27.00
C LEU A 918 13.60 -26.94 -28.22
N MET A 919 13.65 -27.64 -29.34
CA MET A 919 14.15 -27.18 -30.64
C MET A 919 13.03 -27.23 -31.69
N PHE A 920 13.13 -26.34 -32.68
CA PHE A 920 12.14 -26.20 -33.76
C PHE A 920 12.70 -26.65 -35.10
N SER A 921 11.85 -27.19 -35.97
CA SER A 921 12.18 -27.43 -37.38
C SER A 921 11.49 -26.41 -38.30
N PHE A 922 11.84 -26.44 -39.58
CA PHE A 922 11.08 -25.76 -40.63
C PHE A 922 9.76 -26.49 -40.92
N PRO A 923 8.83 -25.88 -41.69
CA PRO A 923 7.62 -26.57 -42.13
C PRO A 923 7.93 -27.95 -42.71
N THR A 924 7.20 -28.98 -42.29
CA THR A 924 7.47 -30.40 -42.58
C THR A 924 6.20 -31.25 -42.56
N GLU A 925 6.14 -32.30 -43.37
CA GLU A 925 4.97 -33.21 -43.47
C GLU A 925 5.26 -34.64 -42.97
N SER A 926 6.52 -34.99 -42.67
CA SER A 926 6.90 -36.30 -42.15
C SER A 926 7.88 -36.21 -40.98
N LEU A 927 7.90 -37.23 -40.12
CA LEU A 927 8.78 -37.26 -38.95
C LEU A 927 10.25 -37.28 -39.36
N GLU A 928 10.59 -37.97 -40.46
CA GLU A 928 11.97 -38.02 -40.97
C GLU A 928 12.42 -36.66 -41.52
N GLU A 929 11.54 -35.94 -42.23
CA GLU A 929 11.82 -34.58 -42.71
C GLU A 929 11.94 -33.59 -41.55
N ALA A 930 11.14 -33.78 -40.49
CA ALA A 930 11.23 -33.00 -39.25
C ALA A 930 12.60 -33.18 -38.56
N VAL A 931 13.12 -34.41 -38.46
CA VAL A 931 14.47 -34.64 -37.92
C VAL A 931 15.52 -33.94 -38.77
N GLN A 932 15.43 -34.07 -40.10
CA GLN A 932 16.41 -33.49 -41.02
C GLN A 932 16.45 -31.96 -40.89
N THR A 933 15.29 -31.31 -41.01
CA THR A 933 15.20 -29.85 -40.96
C THR A 933 15.51 -29.29 -39.58
N ALA A 934 15.18 -30.00 -38.50
CA ALA A 934 15.62 -29.64 -37.14
C ALA A 934 17.14 -29.72 -37.00
N SER A 935 17.78 -30.78 -37.53
CA SER A 935 19.23 -30.99 -37.52
C SER A 935 19.98 -29.88 -38.25
N GLU A 936 19.45 -29.47 -39.41
CA GLU A 936 20.01 -28.38 -40.22
C GLU A 936 19.85 -27.01 -39.52
N TYR A 937 18.65 -26.69 -39.00
CA TYR A 937 18.39 -25.40 -38.36
C TYR A 937 19.10 -25.26 -37.00
N ASN A 938 18.99 -26.26 -36.12
CA ASN A 938 19.54 -26.20 -34.75
C ASN A 938 20.98 -26.69 -34.63
N VAL A 939 21.63 -26.98 -35.77
CA VAL A 939 23.05 -27.31 -35.89
C VAL A 939 23.45 -28.52 -35.03
N PHE A 940 22.77 -29.67 -35.23
CA PHE A 940 23.14 -30.93 -34.57
C PHE A 940 23.30 -32.09 -35.55
N THR A 941 24.06 -33.11 -35.16
CA THR A 941 24.30 -34.33 -35.97
C THR A 941 23.66 -35.54 -35.30
N VAL A 942 22.75 -36.22 -36.00
CA VAL A 942 22.17 -37.50 -35.56
C VAL A 942 23.21 -38.61 -35.66
N VAL A 943 23.39 -39.39 -34.59
CA VAL A 943 24.42 -40.44 -34.48
C VAL A 943 23.86 -41.85 -34.24
N SER A 944 22.54 -42.01 -34.14
CA SER A 944 21.85 -43.31 -34.06
C SER A 944 20.88 -43.51 -35.23
N ASP A 945 20.34 -44.73 -35.35
CA ASP A 945 19.18 -44.98 -36.19
C ASP A 945 17.92 -44.29 -35.60
N LEU A 946 17.01 -43.85 -36.47
CA LEU A 946 15.71 -43.30 -36.07
C LEU A 946 14.79 -44.43 -35.62
N THR A 947 14.32 -44.37 -34.37
CA THR A 947 13.50 -45.42 -33.78
C THR A 947 12.06 -44.93 -33.58
N PRO A 948 11.05 -45.55 -34.23
CA PRO A 948 9.65 -45.22 -33.99
C PRO A 948 9.24 -45.53 -32.55
N ILE A 949 8.68 -44.54 -31.88
CA ILE A 949 8.14 -44.64 -30.53
C ILE A 949 6.76 -43.97 -30.46
N THR A 950 6.07 -44.20 -29.34
CA THR A 950 4.88 -43.45 -28.97
C THR A 950 5.17 -42.62 -27.73
N VAL A 951 4.77 -41.34 -27.75
CA VAL A 951 4.90 -40.36 -26.67
C VAL A 951 3.57 -39.64 -26.53
N ASP A 952 2.98 -39.65 -25.33
CA ASP A 952 1.64 -39.11 -25.05
C ASP A 952 0.57 -39.50 -26.11
N GLY A 953 0.62 -40.77 -26.54
CA GLY A 953 -0.30 -41.31 -27.55
C GLY A 953 -0.05 -40.88 -29.01
N ARG A 954 1.00 -40.09 -29.29
CA ARG A 954 1.39 -39.66 -30.64
C ARG A 954 2.59 -40.43 -31.17
N ASP A 955 2.64 -40.58 -32.49
CA ASP A 955 3.80 -41.13 -33.20
C ASP A 955 4.98 -40.15 -33.15
N ALA A 956 6.15 -40.68 -32.82
CA ALA A 956 7.39 -39.91 -32.70
C ALA A 956 8.59 -40.74 -33.20
N LEU A 957 9.70 -40.06 -33.54
CA LEU A 957 10.98 -40.71 -33.82
C LEU A 957 12.00 -40.35 -32.75
N GLU A 958 12.57 -41.35 -32.09
CA GLU A 958 13.66 -41.24 -31.11
C GLU A 958 15.02 -41.39 -31.79
N PHE A 959 16.00 -40.58 -31.37
CA PHE A 959 17.37 -40.62 -31.86
C PHE A 959 18.37 -40.01 -30.87
N ASP A 960 19.63 -40.44 -30.98
CA ASP A 960 20.77 -39.85 -30.30
C ASP A 960 21.47 -38.86 -31.24
N TYR A 961 22.02 -37.79 -30.68
CA TYR A 961 22.71 -36.76 -31.44
C TYR A 961 23.89 -36.15 -30.69
N THR A 962 24.73 -35.43 -31.43
CA THR A 962 25.80 -34.59 -30.89
C THR A 962 25.78 -33.21 -31.54
N ARG A 963 26.15 -32.16 -30.79
CA ARG A 963 26.34 -30.79 -31.33
C ARG A 963 27.37 -30.00 -30.54
N ASP A 964 27.87 -28.93 -31.14
CA ASP A 964 28.63 -27.90 -30.43
C ASP A 964 27.72 -26.67 -30.24
N ALA A 965 27.57 -26.20 -29.01
CA ALA A 965 26.79 -25.00 -28.69
C ALA A 965 27.50 -24.22 -27.58
N ASP A 966 27.67 -22.91 -27.76
CA ASP A 966 28.43 -22.01 -26.89
C ASP A 966 29.88 -22.44 -26.60
N GLY A 967 30.51 -23.17 -27.54
CA GLY A 967 31.89 -23.66 -27.38
C GLY A 967 32.02 -24.91 -26.50
N GLU A 968 30.90 -25.51 -26.10
CA GLU A 968 30.85 -26.79 -25.37
C GLU A 968 30.28 -27.89 -26.28
N GLY A 969 30.87 -29.09 -26.19
CA GLY A 969 30.43 -30.26 -26.94
C GLY A 969 29.32 -30.99 -26.20
N ARG A 970 28.22 -31.30 -26.88
CA ARG A 970 27.00 -31.83 -26.28
C ARG A 970 26.60 -33.15 -26.92
N SER A 971 26.06 -34.04 -26.10
CA SER A 971 25.40 -35.26 -26.56
C SER A 971 24.06 -35.42 -25.87
N GLY A 972 23.09 -35.95 -26.60
CA GLY A 972 21.73 -36.08 -26.08
C GLY A 972 20.93 -37.16 -26.77
N ARG A 973 19.81 -37.51 -26.12
CA ARG A 973 18.74 -38.29 -26.72
C ARG A 973 17.51 -37.41 -26.85
N ALA A 974 16.89 -37.47 -28.01
CA ALA A 974 15.71 -36.70 -28.33
C ALA A 974 14.64 -37.55 -28.97
N PHE A 975 13.42 -37.03 -28.96
CA PHE A 975 12.37 -37.46 -29.87
C PHE A 975 11.76 -36.26 -30.58
N VAL A 976 11.29 -36.49 -31.82
CA VAL A 976 10.54 -35.50 -32.61
C VAL A 976 9.09 -35.92 -32.78
N PHE A 977 8.18 -34.96 -32.76
CA PHE A 977 6.78 -35.10 -33.14
C PHE A 977 6.33 -33.89 -33.99
N ILE A 978 5.23 -34.03 -34.73
CA ILE A 978 4.71 -32.96 -35.61
C ILE A 978 3.53 -32.25 -34.95
N GLN A 979 3.47 -30.93 -35.13
CA GLN A 979 2.41 -30.04 -34.66
C GLN A 979 1.98 -29.06 -35.77
N SER A 980 0.70 -28.71 -35.82
CA SER A 980 0.20 -27.66 -36.72
C SER A 980 0.36 -26.28 -36.09
N ASP A 981 0.77 -25.29 -36.88
CA ASP A 981 0.88 -23.89 -36.46
C ASP A 981 -0.49 -23.18 -36.59
N PRO A 982 -0.99 -22.53 -35.51
CA PRO A 982 -2.31 -21.90 -35.54
C PRO A 982 -2.36 -20.57 -36.32
N VAL A 983 -1.23 -19.95 -36.60
CA VAL A 983 -1.11 -18.65 -37.28
C VAL A 983 -0.94 -18.84 -38.79
N TYR A 984 0.01 -19.68 -39.20
CA TYR A 984 0.37 -19.86 -40.62
C TYR A 984 -0.30 -21.07 -41.26
N GLY A 985 -0.77 -22.05 -40.46
CA GLY A 985 -1.46 -23.24 -40.93
C GLY A 985 -0.56 -24.36 -41.46
N ASP A 986 0.76 -24.16 -41.47
CA ASP A 986 1.75 -25.17 -41.83
C ASP A 986 2.04 -26.13 -40.66
N ASN A 987 2.53 -27.33 -40.96
CA ASN A 987 2.97 -28.31 -39.97
C ASN A 987 4.46 -28.13 -39.66
N TYR A 988 4.86 -28.24 -38.39
CA TYR A 988 6.25 -28.13 -37.94
C TYR A 988 6.60 -29.30 -37.01
N GLY A 989 7.85 -29.74 -37.04
CA GLY A 989 8.40 -30.69 -36.08
C GLY A 989 8.95 -30.01 -34.83
N ILE A 990 8.61 -30.54 -33.66
CA ILE A 990 9.14 -30.14 -32.36
C ILE A 990 10.05 -31.25 -31.85
N VAL A 991 11.29 -30.90 -31.51
CA VAL A 991 12.28 -31.83 -30.95
C VAL A 991 12.46 -31.52 -29.47
N LEU A 992 12.17 -32.51 -28.62
CA LEU A 992 12.47 -32.45 -27.18
C LEU A 992 13.65 -33.35 -26.87
N ALA A 993 14.67 -32.78 -26.23
CA ALA A 993 15.91 -33.47 -25.94
C ALA A 993 16.27 -33.42 -24.47
N SER A 994 16.87 -34.51 -23.98
CA SER A 994 17.70 -34.52 -22.78
C SER A 994 19.16 -34.49 -23.23
N GLU A 995 19.96 -33.56 -22.72
CA GLU A 995 21.37 -33.37 -23.11
C GLU A 995 22.32 -33.38 -21.90
N SER A 996 23.56 -33.78 -22.15
CA SER A 996 24.70 -33.56 -21.26
C SER A 996 25.73 -32.64 -21.93
N VAL A 997 26.50 -31.92 -21.12
CA VAL A 997 27.45 -30.89 -21.56
C VAL A 997 28.89 -31.33 -21.27
N ASP A 998 29.73 -31.45 -22.29
CA ASP A 998 31.12 -31.94 -22.24
C ASP A 998 31.28 -33.29 -21.51
N GLY A 999 30.27 -34.16 -21.56
CA GLY A 999 30.26 -35.41 -20.80
C GLY A 999 30.10 -35.25 -19.28
N ARG A 1000 29.85 -34.03 -18.80
CA ARG A 1000 29.37 -33.73 -17.45
C ARG A 1000 27.85 -33.84 -17.48
N GLY A 1001 27.30 -34.82 -16.76
CA GLY A 1001 25.88 -35.15 -16.77
C GLY A 1001 25.57 -36.51 -17.41
N ASN A 1002 24.32 -36.90 -17.34
CA ASN A 1002 23.81 -38.17 -17.85
C ASN A 1002 22.41 -37.96 -18.44
N PHE A 1003 22.34 -37.67 -19.75
CA PHE A 1003 21.06 -37.42 -20.41
C PHE A 1003 20.08 -38.60 -20.32
N GLU A 1004 20.58 -39.83 -20.17
CA GLU A 1004 19.79 -41.05 -19.98
C GLU A 1004 19.04 -41.07 -18.64
N ALA A 1005 19.48 -40.30 -17.64
CA ALA A 1005 18.88 -40.30 -16.31
C ALA A 1005 17.50 -39.60 -16.31
N PHE A 1006 17.37 -38.49 -17.03
CA PHE A 1006 16.14 -37.71 -17.08
C PHE A 1006 15.24 -38.06 -18.27
N TYR A 1007 15.80 -38.60 -19.36
CA TYR A 1007 15.05 -38.92 -20.57
C TYR A 1007 13.79 -39.79 -20.33
N PRO A 1008 13.80 -40.83 -19.46
CA PRO A 1008 12.58 -41.59 -19.14
C PRO A 1008 11.50 -40.72 -18.50
N THR A 1009 11.87 -39.82 -17.59
CA THR A 1009 10.94 -38.86 -16.95
C THR A 1009 10.37 -37.88 -17.97
N LEU A 1010 11.22 -37.34 -18.87
CA LEU A 1010 10.75 -36.49 -19.97
C LEU A 1010 9.72 -37.21 -20.83
N ARG A 1011 9.96 -38.47 -21.20
CA ARG A 1011 9.04 -39.25 -22.04
C ARG A 1011 7.74 -39.63 -21.32
N GLU A 1012 7.81 -39.90 -20.02
CA GLU A 1012 6.66 -40.31 -19.20
C GLU A 1012 5.70 -39.14 -18.92
N TYR A 1013 6.25 -37.95 -18.64
CA TYR A 1013 5.47 -36.81 -18.12
C TYR A 1013 5.30 -35.64 -19.10
N VAL A 1014 5.88 -35.69 -20.31
CA VAL A 1014 5.54 -34.72 -21.36
C VAL A 1014 4.07 -34.85 -21.73
N ASN A 1015 3.41 -33.70 -21.90
CA ASN A 1015 2.06 -33.65 -22.44
C ASN A 1015 2.04 -32.87 -23.75
N ILE A 1016 1.40 -33.43 -24.79
CA ILE A 1016 1.35 -32.88 -26.15
C ILE A 1016 -0.10 -32.65 -26.55
N PHE A 1017 -0.49 -31.39 -26.74
CA PHE A 1017 -1.84 -30.97 -27.09
C PHE A 1017 -1.87 -30.20 -28.41
N ASP A 1018 -3.07 -29.97 -28.94
CA ASP A 1018 -3.26 -29.25 -30.19
C ASP A 1018 -3.31 -27.73 -29.97
N PRO A 1019 -2.31 -26.95 -30.41
CA PRO A 1019 -2.31 -25.50 -30.27
C PRO A 1019 -3.38 -24.84 -31.16
N VAL A 1020 -3.81 -25.47 -32.25
CA VAL A 1020 -4.94 -24.98 -33.06
C VAL A 1020 -6.25 -25.10 -32.27
N ALA A 1021 -6.45 -26.21 -31.56
CA ALA A 1021 -7.59 -26.36 -30.66
C ALA A 1021 -7.53 -25.37 -29.49
N TYR A 1022 -6.35 -25.11 -28.93
CA TYR A 1022 -6.14 -24.09 -27.90
C TYR A 1022 -6.52 -22.70 -28.42
N GLU A 1023 -6.01 -22.28 -29.58
CA GLU A 1023 -6.34 -20.98 -30.18
C GLU A 1023 -7.83 -20.86 -30.53
N ASN A 1024 -8.46 -21.93 -31.05
CA ASN A 1024 -9.90 -21.96 -31.32
C ASN A 1024 -10.78 -21.92 -30.06
N SER A 1025 -10.22 -22.25 -28.89
CA SER A 1025 -10.93 -22.18 -27.62
C SER A 1025 -11.05 -20.75 -27.06
N ARG A 1026 -10.25 -19.81 -27.57
CA ARG A 1026 -10.19 -18.43 -27.07
C ARG A 1026 -11.47 -17.66 -27.38
N THR A 1027 -12.01 -16.98 -26.37
CA THR A 1027 -13.26 -16.21 -26.47
C THR A 1027 -13.10 -14.76 -25.97
N PRO A 1028 -12.26 -13.93 -26.63
CA PRO A 1028 -12.06 -12.54 -26.23
C PRO A 1028 -13.31 -11.67 -26.49
N LEU A 1029 -13.56 -10.67 -25.62
CA LEU A 1029 -14.64 -9.70 -25.83
C LEU A 1029 -14.17 -8.46 -26.60
N TRP A 1030 -12.86 -8.24 -26.70
CA TRP A 1030 -12.25 -7.14 -27.44
C TRP A 1030 -11.25 -7.65 -28.47
N ARG A 1031 -11.12 -6.90 -29.58
CA ARG A 1031 -10.11 -7.13 -30.61
C ARG A 1031 -9.32 -5.87 -30.85
N VAL A 1032 -8.05 -6.02 -31.23
CA VAL A 1032 -7.21 -4.89 -31.67
C VAL A 1032 -7.61 -4.49 -33.09
N ASP A 1033 -7.69 -3.19 -33.36
CA ASP A 1033 -7.92 -2.62 -34.69
C ASP A 1033 -7.00 -1.41 -34.93
N ARG A 1034 -6.85 -1.00 -36.20
CA ARG A 1034 -6.02 0.13 -36.65
C ARG A 1034 -6.69 0.89 -37.80
N LEU A 1035 -6.43 2.20 -37.87
CA LEU A 1035 -6.78 3.00 -39.05
C LEU A 1035 -5.69 2.87 -40.13
N MET A 1036 -4.44 3.22 -39.80
CA MET A 1036 -3.34 3.39 -40.76
C MET A 1036 -2.03 2.72 -40.33
N GLY A 1037 -2.04 1.94 -39.25
CA GLY A 1037 -0.86 1.25 -38.71
C GLY A 1037 -0.09 2.04 -37.66
N GLU A 1038 -0.23 3.38 -37.66
CA GLU A 1038 0.29 4.30 -36.64
C GLU A 1038 -0.60 4.33 -35.39
N GLU A 1039 -1.85 3.89 -35.47
CA GLU A 1039 -2.76 3.84 -34.33
C GLU A 1039 -2.99 2.40 -33.86
N LEU A 1040 -3.23 2.22 -32.57
CA LEU A 1040 -3.66 0.95 -31.98
C LEU A 1040 -4.71 1.21 -30.92
N TYR A 1041 -5.88 0.59 -31.07
CA TYR A 1041 -6.97 0.66 -30.11
C TYR A 1041 -7.75 -0.66 -30.10
N PHE A 1042 -8.48 -0.90 -29.02
CA PHE A 1042 -9.34 -2.07 -28.87
C PHE A 1042 -10.76 -1.71 -29.27
N VAL A 1043 -11.49 -2.60 -29.93
CA VAL A 1043 -12.93 -2.48 -30.19
C VAL A 1043 -13.65 -3.76 -29.78
N PRO A 1044 -14.90 -3.70 -29.31
CA PRO A 1044 -15.63 -4.91 -28.93
C PRO A 1044 -15.80 -5.86 -30.11
N THR A 1045 -15.65 -7.17 -29.89
CA THR A 1045 -15.84 -8.20 -30.93
C THR A 1045 -17.25 -8.18 -31.53
N SER A 1046 -18.24 -7.72 -30.75
CA SER A 1046 -19.63 -7.52 -31.17
C SER A 1046 -19.88 -6.28 -32.04
N TRP A 1047 -18.89 -5.39 -32.20
CA TRP A 1047 -19.03 -4.17 -33.01
C TRP A 1047 -18.51 -4.39 -34.43
N VAL A 1048 -19.29 -3.96 -35.42
CA VAL A 1048 -19.00 -4.06 -36.85
C VAL A 1048 -18.32 -2.78 -37.33
N ARG A 1049 -17.23 -2.92 -38.10
CA ARG A 1049 -16.52 -1.81 -38.75
C ARG A 1049 -17.16 -1.49 -40.10
N HIS A 1050 -17.50 -0.23 -40.31
CA HIS A 1050 -18.03 0.34 -41.55
C HIS A 1050 -17.03 1.37 -42.08
N THR A 1051 -16.34 1.01 -43.15
CA THR A 1051 -15.36 1.88 -43.82
C THR A 1051 -15.90 2.24 -45.22
N PRO A 1052 -15.92 3.52 -45.62
CA PRO A 1052 -16.31 3.92 -46.97
C PRO A 1052 -15.46 3.24 -48.07
N GLU A 1053 -16.05 2.94 -49.23
CA GLU A 1053 -15.36 2.25 -50.34
C GLU A 1053 -14.17 3.04 -50.90
N ASP A 1054 -14.19 4.38 -50.80
CA ASP A 1054 -13.14 5.29 -51.26
C ASP A 1054 -12.21 5.76 -50.14
N ALA A 1055 -12.28 5.11 -48.97
CA ALA A 1055 -11.52 5.49 -47.79
C ALA A 1055 -10.02 5.35 -47.96
N GLN A 1056 -9.57 4.48 -48.86
CA GLN A 1056 -8.16 4.27 -49.19
C GLN A 1056 -7.78 5.02 -50.48
N ASP A 1057 -6.52 5.45 -50.55
CA ASP A 1057 -5.89 5.90 -51.78
C ASP A 1057 -5.42 4.71 -52.64
N ASP A 1058 -4.85 5.00 -53.81
CA ASP A 1058 -4.42 3.98 -54.79
C ASP A 1058 -3.30 3.05 -54.25
N SER A 1059 -2.71 3.37 -53.09
CA SER A 1059 -1.71 2.54 -52.40
C SER A 1059 -2.30 1.65 -51.31
N GLY A 1060 -3.62 1.71 -51.08
CA GLY A 1060 -4.31 1.02 -49.98
C GLY A 1060 -4.25 1.76 -48.63
N THR A 1061 -3.78 3.02 -48.65
CA THR A 1061 -3.55 3.84 -47.46
C THR A 1061 -4.78 4.72 -47.19
N MET A 1062 -5.34 4.72 -45.97
CA MET A 1062 -6.52 5.55 -45.64
C MET A 1062 -6.28 7.06 -45.79
N LYS A 1063 -7.26 7.75 -46.40
CA LYS A 1063 -7.22 9.20 -46.61
C LYS A 1063 -7.53 9.97 -45.32
N PHE A 1064 -6.91 11.13 -45.17
CA PHE A 1064 -7.25 12.09 -44.10
C PHE A 1064 -8.69 12.61 -44.27
N GLY A 1065 -9.39 12.80 -43.15
CA GLY A 1065 -10.76 13.31 -43.09
C GLY A 1065 -11.86 12.29 -43.42
N VAL A 1066 -11.51 11.02 -43.69
CA VAL A 1066 -12.50 9.96 -43.88
C VAL A 1066 -12.86 9.33 -42.53
N TRP A 1067 -14.16 9.22 -42.25
CA TRP A 1067 -14.66 8.61 -41.02
C TRP A 1067 -14.79 7.10 -41.16
N THR A 1068 -14.12 6.36 -40.29
CA THR A 1068 -14.38 4.93 -40.06
C THR A 1068 -15.38 4.82 -38.92
N ARG A 1069 -16.52 4.16 -39.14
CA ARG A 1069 -17.60 4.04 -38.15
C ARG A 1069 -17.65 2.62 -37.59
N TYR A 1070 -17.88 2.51 -36.30
CA TYR A 1070 -18.15 1.25 -35.60
C TYR A 1070 -19.55 1.31 -34.99
N THR A 1071 -20.33 0.24 -35.15
CA THR A 1071 -21.67 0.10 -34.56
C THR A 1071 -21.78 -1.27 -33.91
N PRO A 1072 -22.57 -1.43 -32.83
CA PRO A 1072 -23.03 -2.76 -32.43
C PRO A 1072 -23.64 -3.50 -33.64
N ALA A 1073 -23.48 -4.81 -33.73
CA ALA A 1073 -24.00 -5.60 -34.86
C ALA A 1073 -25.53 -5.48 -35.02
N ASP A 1074 -26.25 -5.37 -33.91
CA ASP A 1074 -27.73 -5.36 -33.87
C ASP A 1074 -28.32 -3.97 -33.58
N ASP A 1075 -27.49 -2.93 -33.43
CA ASP A 1075 -27.94 -1.55 -33.18
C ASP A 1075 -27.16 -0.55 -34.04
N THR A 1076 -27.88 0.17 -34.90
CA THR A 1076 -27.32 1.20 -35.79
C THR A 1076 -27.51 2.63 -35.27
N SER A 1077 -28.26 2.78 -34.17
CA SER A 1077 -28.54 4.05 -33.52
C SER A 1077 -27.40 4.49 -32.59
N THR A 1078 -26.64 3.53 -32.05
CA THR A 1078 -25.38 3.75 -31.35
C THR A 1078 -24.19 3.67 -32.31
N PHE A 1079 -23.22 4.57 -32.20
CA PHE A 1079 -21.96 4.43 -32.93
C PHE A 1079 -20.77 5.16 -32.30
N LEU A 1080 -19.57 4.74 -32.71
CA LEU A 1080 -18.32 5.50 -32.58
C LEU A 1080 -17.69 5.65 -33.97
N ALA A 1081 -17.37 6.85 -34.37
CA ALA A 1081 -16.67 7.18 -35.59
C ALA A 1081 -15.31 7.78 -35.27
N MET A 1082 -14.30 7.45 -36.08
CA MET A 1082 -12.93 7.92 -35.90
C MET A 1082 -12.36 8.45 -37.22
N THR A 1083 -11.56 9.50 -37.13
CA THR A 1083 -10.84 10.07 -38.28
C THR A 1083 -9.58 10.82 -37.83
N ARG A 1084 -8.81 11.30 -38.81
CA ARG A 1084 -7.64 12.15 -38.61
C ARG A 1084 -7.54 13.25 -39.66
N TYR A 1085 -7.02 14.41 -39.29
CA TYR A 1085 -6.86 15.60 -40.15
C TYR A 1085 -5.41 16.08 -40.13
N LEU A 1086 -4.89 16.54 -41.27
CA LEU A 1086 -3.66 17.33 -41.35
C LEU A 1086 -4.00 18.79 -41.05
N LEU A 1087 -3.39 19.36 -40.02
CA LEU A 1087 -3.52 20.80 -39.77
C LEU A 1087 -2.71 21.56 -40.82
N THR A 1088 -3.35 22.48 -41.52
CA THR A 1088 -2.71 23.28 -42.58
C THR A 1088 -2.15 24.62 -42.07
N SER A 1089 -2.31 24.92 -40.77
CA SER A 1089 -1.72 26.11 -40.13
C SER A 1089 -1.47 25.92 -38.62
N ASP A 1090 -0.45 26.60 -38.09
CA ASP A 1090 -0.04 26.55 -36.68
C ASP A 1090 -1.06 27.20 -35.69
N VAL A 1091 -2.23 27.64 -36.16
CA VAL A 1091 -3.23 28.39 -35.38
C VAL A 1091 -4.47 27.54 -35.04
N GLU A 1092 -4.61 26.35 -35.63
CA GLU A 1092 -5.74 25.45 -35.35
C GLU A 1092 -5.42 24.50 -34.19
N THR A 1093 -6.20 24.57 -33.10
CA THR A 1093 -6.11 23.68 -31.94
C THR A 1093 -7.20 22.58 -32.00
N GLY A 1094 -7.10 21.54 -31.16
CA GLY A 1094 -8.14 20.49 -31.04
C GLY A 1094 -9.56 21.04 -30.83
N VAL A 1095 -9.68 22.19 -30.16
CA VAL A 1095 -10.94 22.92 -29.95
C VAL A 1095 -11.61 23.37 -31.25
N ASN A 1096 -10.85 23.76 -32.28
CA ASN A 1096 -11.41 24.14 -33.59
C ASN A 1096 -11.93 22.90 -34.35
N VAL A 1097 -11.29 21.74 -34.19
CA VAL A 1097 -11.76 20.48 -34.78
C VAL A 1097 -13.03 19.99 -34.10
N LEU A 1098 -13.13 20.10 -32.78
CA LEU A 1098 -14.38 19.81 -32.07
C LEU A 1098 -15.53 20.69 -32.55
N SER A 1099 -15.30 22.00 -32.71
CA SER A 1099 -16.29 22.92 -33.28
C SER A 1099 -16.72 22.49 -34.69
N ASN A 1100 -15.78 22.04 -35.53
CA ASN A 1100 -16.08 21.52 -36.87
C ASN A 1100 -16.85 20.19 -36.85
N ILE A 1101 -16.57 19.28 -35.90
CA ILE A 1101 -17.34 18.05 -35.72
C ILE A 1101 -18.79 18.40 -35.32
N ILE A 1102 -18.95 19.29 -34.35
CA ILE A 1102 -20.27 19.67 -33.85
C ILE A 1102 -21.09 20.41 -34.92
N THR A 1103 -20.50 21.43 -35.56
CA THR A 1103 -21.20 22.28 -36.55
C THR A 1103 -21.30 21.66 -37.94
N GLY A 1104 -20.34 20.80 -38.30
CA GLY A 1104 -20.22 20.21 -39.64
C GLY A 1104 -20.65 18.76 -39.76
N GLN A 1105 -20.75 18.00 -38.66
CA GLN A 1105 -21.23 16.60 -38.69
C GLN A 1105 -22.45 16.41 -37.77
N ALA A 1106 -22.34 16.73 -36.48
CA ALA A 1106 -23.40 16.49 -35.51
C ALA A 1106 -24.67 17.33 -35.81
N LEU A 1107 -24.53 18.56 -36.29
CA LEU A 1107 -25.68 19.39 -36.66
C LEU A 1107 -26.39 18.95 -37.95
N LEU A 1108 -25.68 18.27 -38.86
CA LEU A 1108 -26.25 17.87 -40.15
C LEU A 1108 -27.39 16.87 -39.94
N GLY A 1109 -28.58 17.22 -40.42
CA GLY A 1109 -29.78 16.39 -40.30
C GLY A 1109 -30.34 16.28 -38.88
N ALA A 1110 -29.92 17.14 -37.94
CA ALA A 1110 -30.49 17.21 -36.60
C ALA A 1110 -31.71 18.15 -36.55
N ASP A 1111 -32.73 17.76 -35.79
CA ASP A 1111 -33.90 18.59 -35.47
C ASP A 1111 -33.51 19.69 -34.47
N SER A 1112 -32.62 19.39 -33.54
CA SER A 1112 -32.03 20.34 -32.59
C SER A 1112 -30.70 19.83 -32.04
N LEU A 1113 -29.82 20.74 -31.61
CA LEU A 1113 -28.55 20.43 -30.96
C LEU A 1113 -28.29 21.41 -29.81
N GLN A 1114 -27.92 20.88 -28.65
CA GLN A 1114 -27.56 21.64 -27.45
C GLN A 1114 -26.21 21.14 -26.92
N VAL A 1115 -25.19 21.98 -26.92
CA VAL A 1115 -23.94 21.68 -26.19
C VAL A 1115 -24.22 21.73 -24.69
N ILE A 1116 -23.92 20.65 -24.01
CA ILE A 1116 -24.11 20.51 -22.55
C ILE A 1116 -22.87 21.02 -21.85
N GLN A 1117 -21.69 20.52 -22.22
CA GLN A 1117 -20.45 20.82 -21.53
C GLN A 1117 -19.21 20.53 -22.39
N ASN A 1118 -18.10 21.22 -22.08
CA ASN A 1118 -16.76 20.87 -22.55
C ASN A 1118 -15.90 20.47 -21.35
N ARG A 1119 -15.08 19.43 -21.50
CA ARG A 1119 -14.17 18.92 -20.46
C ARG A 1119 -12.89 18.36 -21.09
N VAL A 1120 -11.87 18.16 -20.27
CA VAL A 1120 -10.67 17.42 -20.64
C VAL A 1120 -10.88 15.95 -20.25
N TYR A 1121 -10.46 15.04 -21.12
CA TYR A 1121 -10.46 13.60 -20.90
C TYR A 1121 -9.04 13.05 -21.00
N ASN A 1122 -8.57 12.40 -19.94
CA ASN A 1122 -7.24 11.80 -19.92
C ASN A 1122 -7.33 10.31 -20.22
N GLY A 1123 -6.98 9.92 -21.45
CA GLY A 1123 -6.71 8.53 -21.78
C GLY A 1123 -5.29 8.15 -21.37
N ARG A 1124 -4.94 6.86 -21.51
CA ARG A 1124 -3.61 6.36 -21.14
C ARG A 1124 -2.46 7.09 -21.84
N TYR A 1125 -2.62 7.31 -23.13
CA TYR A 1125 -1.54 7.80 -23.99
C TYR A 1125 -1.67 9.26 -24.36
N HIS A 1126 -2.89 9.80 -24.33
CA HIS A 1126 -3.20 11.13 -24.82
C HIS A 1126 -4.25 11.80 -23.95
N THR A 1127 -4.09 13.12 -23.79
CA THR A 1127 -5.13 14.00 -23.31
C THR A 1127 -6.02 14.42 -24.48
N TRP A 1128 -7.32 14.37 -24.29
CA TRP A 1128 -8.35 14.68 -25.28
C TRP A 1128 -9.20 15.84 -24.80
N ASP A 1129 -9.46 16.81 -25.67
CA ASP A 1129 -10.56 17.75 -25.46
C ASP A 1129 -11.87 17.02 -25.77
N ALA A 1130 -12.87 17.12 -24.90
CA ALA A 1130 -14.17 16.46 -25.05
C ALA A 1130 -15.33 17.47 -25.03
N THR A 1131 -16.21 17.41 -26.03
CA THR A 1131 -17.48 18.16 -26.07
C THR A 1131 -18.65 17.21 -25.94
N ILE A 1132 -19.49 17.42 -24.92
CA ILE A 1132 -20.72 16.68 -24.66
C ILE A 1132 -21.90 17.52 -25.13
N TYR A 1133 -22.81 16.91 -25.87
CA TYR A 1133 -23.98 17.58 -26.40
C TYR A 1133 -25.20 16.65 -26.42
N ARG A 1134 -26.39 17.23 -26.42
CA ARG A 1134 -27.64 16.54 -26.74
C ARG A 1134 -28.03 16.88 -28.17
N VAL A 1135 -28.45 15.90 -28.96
CA VAL A 1135 -28.94 16.09 -30.32
C VAL A 1135 -30.24 15.32 -30.52
N VAL A 1136 -31.20 15.90 -31.24
CA VAL A 1136 -32.45 15.22 -31.59
C VAL A 1136 -32.44 14.93 -33.09
N ARG A 1137 -32.72 13.68 -33.47
CA ARG A 1137 -32.80 13.26 -34.88
C ARG A 1137 -34.05 12.42 -35.11
N GLY A 1138 -34.92 12.86 -36.01
CA GLY A 1138 -36.17 12.16 -36.28
C GLY A 1138 -37.05 12.02 -35.04
N GLY A 1139 -36.98 12.98 -34.11
CA GLY A 1139 -37.69 12.97 -32.83
C GLY A 1139 -37.10 12.09 -31.72
N VAL A 1140 -35.97 11.38 -31.95
CA VAL A 1140 -35.25 10.62 -30.91
C VAL A 1140 -34.11 11.48 -30.36
N SER A 1141 -33.97 11.52 -29.03
CA SER A 1141 -32.89 12.23 -28.35
C SER A 1141 -31.66 11.33 -28.22
N TYR A 1142 -30.49 11.90 -28.45
CA TYR A 1142 -29.19 11.26 -28.32
C TYR A 1142 -28.28 12.13 -27.44
N ILE A 1143 -27.49 11.47 -26.61
CA ILE A 1143 -26.29 12.09 -26.04
C ILE A 1143 -25.15 11.81 -27.01
N GLY A 1144 -24.46 12.87 -27.41
CA GLY A 1144 -23.31 12.84 -28.29
C GLY A 1144 -22.06 13.34 -27.58
N ARG A 1145 -20.91 12.77 -27.96
CA ARG A 1145 -19.59 13.18 -27.48
C ARG A 1145 -18.60 13.22 -28.63
N ALA A 1146 -17.88 14.33 -28.74
CA ALA A 1146 -16.77 14.50 -29.67
C ALA A 1146 -15.47 14.65 -28.88
N TYR A 1147 -14.42 13.98 -29.33
CA TYR A 1147 -13.09 14.01 -28.72
C TYR A 1147 -12.06 14.45 -29.75
N GLY A 1148 -11.09 15.26 -29.34
CA GLY A 1148 -10.02 15.75 -30.20
C GLY A 1148 -8.68 15.79 -29.48
N THR A 1149 -7.63 15.28 -30.13
CA THR A 1149 -6.24 15.46 -29.68
C THR A 1149 -5.32 15.68 -30.87
N THR A 1150 -4.23 16.41 -30.70
CA THR A 1150 -3.29 16.72 -31.78
C THR A 1150 -1.89 16.24 -31.42
N VAL A 1151 -1.33 15.40 -32.28
CA VAL A 1151 0.00 14.81 -32.13
C VAL A 1151 0.78 15.07 -33.42
N HIS A 1152 1.91 15.75 -33.32
CA HIS A 1152 2.82 16.03 -34.45
C HIS A 1152 2.15 16.70 -35.67
N GLY A 1153 1.19 17.60 -35.44
CA GLY A 1153 0.47 18.32 -36.50
C GLY A 1153 -0.67 17.54 -37.17
N ILE A 1154 -0.94 16.31 -36.70
CA ILE A 1154 -2.12 15.52 -37.08
C ILE A 1154 -3.13 15.58 -35.94
N THR A 1155 -4.36 16.00 -36.24
CA THR A 1155 -5.47 15.96 -35.27
C THR A 1155 -6.26 14.69 -35.44
N TYR A 1156 -6.38 13.93 -34.35
CA TYR A 1156 -7.20 12.74 -34.24
C TYR A 1156 -8.54 13.12 -33.64
N ALA A 1157 -9.62 12.68 -34.27
CA ALA A 1157 -10.98 13.05 -33.92
C ALA A 1157 -11.85 11.81 -33.76
N LEU A 1158 -12.57 11.75 -32.64
CA LEU A 1158 -13.55 10.71 -32.37
C LEU A 1158 -14.91 11.34 -32.16
N TRP A 1159 -15.96 10.67 -32.61
CA TRP A 1159 -17.33 11.14 -32.55
C TRP A 1159 -18.26 9.98 -32.25
N ALA A 1160 -19.03 10.06 -31.17
CA ALA A 1160 -19.99 9.03 -30.81
C ALA A 1160 -21.35 9.63 -30.45
N GLU A 1161 -22.42 8.95 -30.85
CA GLU A 1161 -23.79 9.25 -30.43
C GLU A 1161 -24.44 7.97 -29.91
N VAL A 1162 -25.16 8.09 -28.80
CA VAL A 1162 -25.89 7.01 -28.12
C VAL A 1162 -27.30 7.52 -27.83
N PRO A 1163 -28.37 6.72 -28.04
CA PRO A 1163 -29.72 7.09 -27.62
C PRO A 1163 -29.75 7.52 -26.15
N GLU A 1164 -30.51 8.57 -25.83
CA GLU A 1164 -30.68 9.05 -24.45
C GLU A 1164 -31.73 8.20 -23.72
N ASP A 1165 -31.25 7.17 -23.01
CA ASP A 1165 -32.02 6.20 -22.24
C ASP A 1165 -31.23 5.69 -21.02
N ASP A 1166 -31.77 4.71 -20.30
CA ASP A 1166 -31.15 4.17 -19.07
C ASP A 1166 -29.78 3.50 -19.30
N ASN A 1167 -29.41 3.19 -20.55
CA ASN A 1167 -28.14 2.55 -20.90
C ASN A 1167 -27.07 3.53 -21.37
N THR A 1168 -27.40 4.80 -21.65
CA THR A 1168 -26.49 5.78 -22.25
C THR A 1168 -25.14 5.86 -21.53
N ASP A 1169 -25.17 6.04 -20.21
CA ASP A 1169 -23.95 6.19 -19.41
C ASP A 1169 -23.13 4.91 -19.37
N THR A 1170 -23.78 3.75 -19.31
CA THR A 1170 -23.12 2.44 -19.36
C THR A 1170 -22.42 2.23 -20.70
N ILE A 1171 -23.05 2.61 -21.82
CA ILE A 1171 -22.45 2.47 -23.15
C ILE A 1171 -21.22 3.37 -23.30
N TYR A 1172 -21.31 4.63 -22.84
CA TYR A 1172 -20.16 5.53 -22.86
C TYR A 1172 -19.03 5.02 -21.97
N ARG A 1173 -19.34 4.69 -20.72
CA ARG A 1173 -18.36 4.28 -19.71
C ARG A 1173 -17.65 2.98 -20.09
N ASP A 1174 -18.40 1.94 -20.45
CA ASP A 1174 -17.90 0.56 -20.56
C ASP A 1174 -17.42 0.18 -21.96
N PHE A 1175 -17.82 0.96 -22.98
CA PHE A 1175 -17.43 0.69 -24.36
C PHE A 1175 -16.69 1.86 -24.99
N ILE A 1176 -17.35 3.00 -25.19
CA ILE A 1176 -16.77 4.11 -25.97
C ILE A 1176 -15.51 4.64 -25.29
N GLU A 1177 -15.58 5.05 -24.04
CA GLU A 1177 -14.43 5.59 -23.30
C GLU A 1177 -13.33 4.53 -23.12
N THR A 1178 -13.66 3.25 -22.92
CA THR A 1178 -12.67 2.16 -22.87
C THR A 1178 -11.80 2.09 -24.14
N ILE A 1179 -12.39 2.38 -25.30
CA ILE A 1179 -11.67 2.46 -26.58
C ILE A 1179 -10.69 3.64 -26.56
N ILE A 1180 -11.13 4.79 -26.05
CA ILE A 1180 -10.33 6.03 -26.01
C ILE A 1180 -9.21 5.92 -24.96
N ASP A 1181 -9.48 5.31 -23.80
CA ASP A 1181 -8.50 5.00 -22.76
C ASP A 1181 -7.28 4.27 -23.34
N GLY A 1182 -7.53 3.28 -24.20
CA GLY A 1182 -6.51 2.45 -24.84
C GLY A 1182 -5.99 2.97 -26.18
N TYR A 1183 -6.45 4.14 -26.66
CA TYR A 1183 -6.11 4.65 -27.98
C TYR A 1183 -4.66 5.14 -28.04
N ARG A 1184 -3.79 4.37 -28.68
CA ARG A 1184 -2.38 4.69 -28.86
C ARG A 1184 -2.15 5.29 -30.23
N ILE A 1185 -1.30 6.31 -30.28
CA ILE A 1185 -0.76 6.88 -31.52
C ILE A 1185 0.76 6.66 -31.43
N PHE A 1186 1.30 5.82 -32.29
CA PHE A 1186 2.73 5.54 -32.38
C PHE A 1186 3.44 6.73 -32.99
N VAL A 1187 4.49 7.19 -32.30
CA VAL A 1187 5.45 8.12 -32.87
C VAL A 1187 6.51 7.28 -33.56
N SER A 1188 6.43 7.11 -34.88
CA SER A 1188 7.60 6.60 -35.60
C SER A 1188 8.72 7.65 -35.47
N PRO A 1189 9.96 7.28 -35.09
CA PRO A 1189 11.09 8.16 -35.33
C PRO A 1189 11.11 8.46 -36.83
N PRO A 1190 11.39 9.70 -37.27
CA PRO A 1190 11.42 10.02 -38.68
C PRO A 1190 12.36 9.02 -39.38
N ALA A 1191 11.84 8.35 -40.42
CA ALA A 1191 12.66 7.47 -41.22
C ALA A 1191 13.93 8.25 -41.62
N PRO A 1192 15.14 7.66 -41.46
CA PRO A 1192 16.34 8.32 -41.97
C PRO A 1192 16.08 8.66 -43.44
N PRO A 1193 16.46 9.88 -43.89
CA PRO A 1193 16.19 10.30 -45.25
C PRO A 1193 16.73 9.23 -46.19
N ALA A 1194 15.86 8.73 -47.07
CA ALA A 1194 16.26 7.76 -48.07
C ALA A 1194 17.44 8.34 -48.85
N GLU A 1195 18.62 7.74 -48.69
CA GLU A 1195 19.75 8.07 -49.55
C GLU A 1195 19.34 7.73 -50.99
N SER A 1196 19.32 8.77 -51.83
CA SER A 1196 19.02 8.71 -53.25
C SER A 1196 20.06 7.93 -54.05
#